data_AF-A0A6G1BMV4-F1
#
_entry.id   AF-A0A6G1BMV4-F1
#
_cell.length_a   1.000
_cell.length_b   1.000
_cell.length_c   1.000
_cell.angle_alpha   90.00
_cell.angle_beta   90.00
_cell.angle_gamma   90.00
#
_symmetry.space_group_name_H-M   'P 1'
#
loop_
_entity.id
_entity.type
_entity.pdbx_description
1 polymer ?
#
loop_
_entity_poly.entity_id
_entity_poly.type
_entity_poly.pdbx_seq_one_letter_code
_entity_poly.pdbx_strand_id
1 'polypeptide(L)'
;MFHLFSFLCNLSVKWLNKHLSKLWPFVDQAATAVVKESVEPLLDDYRPPGIKSLKFSKFSLGTVSPKIEGIRIQNIQPGQIIMDIDFRWGGDPSIILAVDAVVASLPIQLKDLQVFTIVRVVFQLSEEIPCISAVVVALLAEPEPKIQYTLKAIGGSLTAVPGLSDMIDDTVNSIVSDMLKWPHRLVVPLGVNVDTSELALKPQGRLTVTVVKATSLKNKELIGKSDPYVILYVRPMFKVKTKVIDDNLNPEWNETFPLIIEDKETQSVIFEVYDEDKLQQDKKLGVAKLAVNSLEPEAPSEITLKLLQSLDSLKIKDSKDRGILHLKVVYHPFTKEEQLEALESEKRAIEERKRLKEAGDHRGSEGKVGKVTNWASSWREALFHLLGDIPSIYRTSISSISIDGTSATSLIIDRNNGELLAGPFLYNESFADALPAVESIAPANHTVCSGSSTLCKLVSWWNSSSEGLSSRDSAILMHQSDWLLWLLHGEYGVSDYNNTLKVGYDPEIDAYPSWLMSQPYAYMLPSVRAPGAPIGSIKEGVRAQFGFSKNCVVCTGTTDSIAAFLAARTTKPGKAVTSLGSTLAIKLVSNGRVDDARFGVYSHRLDDMWLVGGASNTGGAILRQLFTDDQLVALSKEIDPSVPSPLDYYPLPKTGERFPVSDPNMLPRYIVRSSYTTSYLNLVALIFRTYISD
;
A
#
# COMPACT_ATOMS: atom_id res chain seq x y z
N MET A 1 -26.21 -31.59 39.27
CA MET A 1 -26.09 -32.49 38.09
C MET A 1 -24.98 -32.03 37.13
N PHE A 2 -23.86 -31.47 37.63
CA PHE A 2 -22.76 -30.94 36.80
C PHE A 2 -21.35 -31.37 37.29
N HIS A 3 -21.25 -32.39 38.17
CA HIS A 3 -19.98 -32.86 38.73
C HIS A 3 -19.35 -34.06 37.98
N LEU A 4 -19.71 -34.31 36.72
CA LEU A 4 -19.33 -35.54 36.01
C LEU A 4 -18.72 -35.35 34.61
N PHE A 5 -18.28 -34.15 34.24
CA PHE A 5 -17.61 -33.90 32.96
C PHE A 5 -16.20 -33.29 33.13
N SER A 6 -15.33 -34.02 33.83
CA SER A 6 -13.87 -33.85 33.70
C SER A 6 -13.35 -34.93 32.75
N PHE A 7 -13.64 -34.78 31.47
CA PHE A 7 -12.93 -35.48 30.40
C PHE A 7 -12.65 -34.49 29.28
N LEU A 8 -11.38 -34.42 28.89
CA LEU A 8 -10.83 -33.81 27.67
C LEU A 8 -11.40 -34.51 26.41
N CYS A 9 -12.72 -34.55 26.26
CA CYS A 9 -13.39 -35.16 25.13
C CYS A 9 -13.67 -34.08 24.07
N ASN A 10 -13.05 -34.21 22.90
CA ASN A 10 -13.49 -33.48 21.70
C ASN A 10 -14.91 -33.94 21.36
N LEU A 11 -15.91 -33.15 21.73
CA LEU A 11 -17.30 -33.42 21.39
C LEU A 11 -17.56 -32.91 19.96
N SER A 12 -17.94 -33.81 19.05
CA SER A 12 -18.43 -33.40 17.72
C SER A 12 -19.83 -32.76 17.86
N VAL A 13 -19.93 -31.46 17.58
CA VAL A 13 -21.14 -30.64 17.80
C VAL A 13 -21.97 -30.41 16.53
N LYS A 14 -22.37 -31.49 15.85
CA LYS A 14 -23.18 -31.41 14.62
C LYS A 14 -24.48 -30.63 14.79
N TRP A 15 -25.13 -30.74 15.95
CA TRP A 15 -26.35 -29.98 16.27
C TRP A 15 -26.08 -28.48 16.31
N LEU A 16 -24.97 -28.05 16.91
CA LEU A 16 -24.60 -26.64 17.03
C LEU A 16 -24.34 -26.04 15.65
N ASN A 17 -23.63 -26.75 14.77
CA ASN A 17 -23.44 -26.34 13.38
C ASN A 17 -24.78 -26.15 12.65
N LYS A 18 -25.75 -27.06 12.85
CA LYS A 18 -27.10 -26.93 12.25
C LYS A 18 -27.84 -25.69 12.74
N HIS A 19 -27.71 -25.33 14.02
CA HIS A 19 -28.31 -24.09 14.55
C HIS A 19 -27.55 -22.85 14.08
N LEU A 20 -26.22 -22.89 14.08
CA LEU A 20 -25.37 -21.81 13.63
C LEU A 20 -25.68 -21.43 12.17
N SER A 21 -25.84 -22.40 11.27
CA SER A 21 -26.23 -22.11 9.89
C SER A 21 -27.60 -21.42 9.76
N LYS A 22 -28.55 -21.70 10.67
CA LYS A 22 -29.86 -21.04 10.69
C LYS A 22 -29.79 -19.62 11.27
N LEU A 23 -28.93 -19.42 12.26
CA LEU A 23 -28.74 -18.13 12.93
C LEU A 23 -27.76 -17.23 12.17
N TRP A 24 -27.00 -17.78 11.22
CA TRP A 24 -25.90 -17.11 10.55
C TRP A 24 -26.24 -15.75 9.96
N PRO A 25 -27.40 -15.53 9.30
CA PRO A 25 -27.72 -14.19 8.78
C PRO A 25 -27.75 -13.11 9.87
N PHE A 26 -28.17 -13.44 11.09
CA PHE A 26 -28.19 -12.52 12.23
C PHE A 26 -26.80 -12.40 12.87
N VAL A 27 -26.06 -13.51 12.95
CA VAL A 27 -24.69 -13.54 13.48
C VAL A 27 -23.75 -12.75 12.57
N ASP A 28 -23.85 -12.89 11.25
CA ASP A 28 -23.10 -12.11 10.26
C ASP A 28 -23.33 -10.62 10.47
N GLN A 29 -24.58 -10.18 10.56
CA GLN A 29 -24.90 -8.76 10.75
C GLN A 29 -24.29 -8.20 12.05
N ALA A 30 -24.45 -8.92 13.16
CA ALA A 30 -23.92 -8.49 14.46
C ALA A 30 -22.37 -8.52 14.50
N ALA A 31 -21.77 -9.62 14.05
CA ALA A 31 -20.32 -9.77 14.02
C ALA A 31 -19.68 -8.77 13.04
N THR A 32 -20.32 -8.50 11.90
CA THR A 32 -19.88 -7.47 10.94
C THR A 32 -19.81 -6.10 11.57
N ALA A 33 -20.83 -5.71 12.36
CA ALA A 33 -20.82 -4.43 13.07
C ALA A 33 -19.69 -4.36 14.11
N VAL A 34 -19.58 -5.39 14.97
CA VAL A 34 -18.54 -5.47 16.01
C VAL A 34 -17.13 -5.42 15.40
N VAL A 35 -16.90 -6.15 14.30
CA VAL A 35 -15.60 -6.16 13.63
C VAL A 35 -15.31 -4.81 13.01
N LYS A 36 -16.27 -4.16 12.33
CA LYS A 36 -16.05 -2.80 11.80
C LYS A 36 -15.69 -1.82 12.92
N GLU A 37 -16.49 -1.75 13.97
CA GLU A 37 -16.27 -0.82 15.10
C GLU A 37 -14.94 -1.06 15.80
N SER A 38 -14.51 -2.33 15.92
CA SER A 38 -13.28 -2.70 16.62
C SER A 38 -12.02 -2.64 15.74
N VAL A 39 -12.13 -3.02 14.46
CA VAL A 39 -10.97 -3.20 13.56
C VAL A 39 -10.75 -2.00 12.66
N GLU A 40 -11.79 -1.27 12.26
CA GLU A 40 -11.63 -0.13 11.35
C GLU A 40 -10.72 0.98 11.92
N PRO A 41 -10.81 1.37 13.20
CA PRO A 41 -9.86 2.31 13.79
C PRO A 41 -8.41 1.78 13.74
N LEU A 42 -8.27 0.46 13.86
CA LEU A 42 -6.96 -0.20 13.87
C LEU A 42 -6.35 -0.30 12.47
N LEU A 43 -7.16 -0.44 11.42
CA LEU A 43 -6.66 -0.38 10.05
C LEU A 43 -5.90 0.92 9.79
N ASP A 44 -6.38 2.04 10.36
CA ASP A 44 -5.68 3.31 10.27
C ASP A 44 -4.48 3.40 11.25
N ASP A 45 -4.62 2.87 12.47
CA ASP A 45 -3.52 2.85 13.46
C ASP A 45 -2.34 1.95 13.03
N TYR A 46 -2.61 0.89 12.29
CA TYR A 46 -1.61 0.00 11.70
C TYR A 46 -1.40 0.28 10.20
N ARG A 47 -1.86 1.44 9.69
CA ARG A 47 -1.69 1.77 8.28
C ARG A 47 -0.22 1.75 7.90
N PRO A 48 0.14 1.04 6.82
CA PRO A 48 1.50 1.02 6.30
C PRO A 48 1.99 2.42 5.90
N PRO A 49 3.32 2.68 5.97
CA PRO A 49 3.91 3.88 5.40
C PRO A 49 3.51 4.06 3.93
N GLY A 50 3.21 5.29 3.50
CA GLY A 50 2.76 5.59 2.13
C GLY A 50 1.26 5.41 1.88
N ILE A 51 0.49 4.94 2.88
CA ILE A 51 -0.97 4.90 2.85
C ILE A 51 -1.54 6.04 3.71
N LYS A 52 -2.32 6.92 3.06
CA LYS A 52 -3.01 8.06 3.69
C LYS A 52 -4.26 7.62 4.43
N SER A 53 -4.99 6.63 3.92
CA SER A 53 -6.15 6.05 4.59
C SER A 53 -6.31 4.58 4.25
N LEU A 54 -6.69 3.78 5.25
CA LEU A 54 -7.03 2.36 5.10
C LEU A 54 -8.34 2.08 5.85
N LYS A 55 -9.45 1.88 5.12
CA LYS A 55 -10.80 1.72 5.70
C LYS A 55 -11.60 0.62 5.03
N PHE A 56 -12.66 0.15 5.67
CA PHE A 56 -13.59 -0.77 5.03
C PHE A 56 -14.51 0.00 4.07
N SER A 57 -14.34 -0.21 2.76
CA SER A 57 -15.34 0.21 1.77
C SER A 57 -16.57 -0.71 1.81
N LYS A 58 -16.33 -2.02 1.99
CA LYS A 58 -17.35 -3.03 2.18
C LYS A 58 -16.82 -4.11 3.12
N PHE A 59 -17.64 -4.57 4.04
CA PHE A 59 -17.31 -5.69 4.91
C PHE A 59 -18.60 -6.44 5.22
N SER A 60 -18.58 -7.75 4.98
CA SER A 60 -19.59 -8.74 5.35
C SER A 60 -18.90 -10.09 5.40
N LEU A 61 -19.28 -10.93 6.36
CA LEU A 61 -18.77 -12.30 6.47
C LEU A 61 -19.45 -13.22 5.45
N GLY A 62 -20.52 -12.79 4.79
CA GLY A 62 -21.17 -13.56 3.73
C GLY A 62 -22.20 -14.57 4.27
N THR A 63 -22.63 -15.48 3.41
CA THR A 63 -23.78 -16.38 3.67
C THR A 63 -23.38 -17.74 4.22
N VAL A 64 -22.12 -18.12 4.09
CA VAL A 64 -21.62 -19.42 4.54
C VAL A 64 -21.17 -19.36 6.00
N SER A 65 -21.90 -20.06 6.87
CA SER A 65 -21.56 -20.16 8.30
C SER A 65 -20.28 -20.95 8.55
N PRO A 66 -19.50 -20.60 9.58
CA PRO A 66 -18.35 -21.37 10.02
C PRO A 66 -18.77 -22.72 10.60
N LYS A 67 -17.81 -23.62 10.64
CA LYS A 67 -17.96 -24.97 11.17
C LYS A 67 -17.15 -25.11 12.44
N ILE A 68 -17.82 -25.56 13.49
CA ILE A 68 -17.21 -25.95 14.76
C ILE A 68 -16.94 -27.45 14.69
N GLU A 69 -15.67 -27.83 14.70
CA GLU A 69 -15.27 -29.25 14.66
C GLU A 69 -15.29 -29.88 16.05
N GLY A 70 -15.01 -29.09 17.08
CA GLY A 70 -14.92 -29.56 18.46
C GLY A 70 -15.01 -28.41 19.46
N ILE A 71 -15.44 -28.74 20.67
CA ILE A 71 -15.43 -27.85 21.83
C ILE A 71 -14.73 -28.58 22.96
N ARG A 72 -13.82 -27.87 23.64
CA ARG A 72 -13.15 -28.31 24.86
C ARG A 72 -13.43 -27.34 25.98
N ILE A 73 -13.88 -27.83 27.12
CA ILE A 73 -14.01 -27.01 28.33
C ILE A 73 -12.64 -27.03 29.01
N GLN A 74 -12.02 -25.86 29.15
CA GLN A 74 -10.72 -25.73 29.79
C GLN A 74 -10.87 -25.64 31.30
N ASN A 75 -11.82 -24.84 31.75
CA ASN A 75 -12.00 -24.53 33.17
C ASN A 75 -13.44 -24.12 33.45
N ILE A 76 -13.96 -24.54 34.60
CA ILE A 76 -15.25 -24.10 35.15
C ILE A 76 -14.95 -23.61 36.56
N GLN A 77 -15.06 -22.31 36.77
CA GLN A 77 -14.88 -21.67 38.08
C GLN A 77 -16.16 -20.94 38.48
N PRO A 78 -16.35 -20.65 39.77
CA PRO A 78 -17.45 -19.79 40.21
C PRO A 78 -17.45 -18.48 39.42
N GLY A 79 -18.57 -18.19 38.73
CA GLY A 79 -18.72 -16.98 37.93
C GLY A 79 -18.13 -17.02 36.51
N GLN A 80 -17.44 -18.09 36.09
CA GLN A 80 -16.80 -18.12 34.76
C GLN A 80 -16.68 -19.52 34.15
N ILE A 81 -16.94 -19.61 32.84
CA ILE A 81 -16.69 -20.82 32.03
C ILE A 81 -15.72 -20.49 30.91
N ILE A 82 -14.60 -21.19 30.84
CA ILE A 82 -13.60 -21.06 29.77
C ILE A 82 -13.70 -22.28 28.85
N MET A 83 -13.92 -22.02 27.57
CA MET A 83 -13.94 -23.06 26.54
C MET A 83 -13.10 -22.69 25.32
N ASP A 84 -12.56 -23.70 24.66
CA ASP A 84 -11.84 -23.59 23.40
C ASP A 84 -12.66 -24.27 22.29
N ILE A 85 -12.87 -23.54 21.19
CA ILE A 85 -13.70 -23.93 20.06
C ILE A 85 -12.80 -24.11 18.84
N ASP A 86 -12.76 -25.32 18.27
CA ASP A 86 -12.05 -25.59 17.02
C ASP A 86 -12.86 -25.01 15.84
N PHE A 87 -12.40 -23.85 15.38
CA PHE A 87 -13.09 -23.03 14.39
C PHE A 87 -12.48 -23.22 13.00
N ARG A 88 -13.33 -23.57 12.03
CA ARG A 88 -12.98 -23.64 10.61
C ARG A 88 -13.98 -22.85 9.79
N TRP A 89 -13.46 -22.00 8.91
CA TRP A 89 -14.30 -21.20 8.05
C TRP A 89 -13.64 -21.01 6.69
N GLY A 90 -14.41 -21.23 5.63
CA GLY A 90 -14.02 -20.99 4.25
C GLY A 90 -15.27 -20.49 3.53
N GLY A 91 -15.63 -19.25 3.83
CA GLY A 91 -16.90 -18.65 3.40
C GLY A 91 -16.78 -17.83 2.13
N ASP A 92 -17.84 -17.07 1.86
CA ASP A 92 -17.99 -16.13 0.75
C ASP A 92 -18.00 -14.66 1.23
N PRO A 93 -17.03 -14.22 2.06
CA PRO A 93 -17.07 -12.86 2.60
C PRO A 93 -16.84 -11.83 1.50
N SER A 94 -17.43 -10.65 1.71
CA SER A 94 -17.25 -9.51 0.83
C SER A 94 -16.49 -8.42 1.57
N ILE A 95 -15.16 -8.54 1.58
CA ILE A 95 -14.25 -7.59 2.22
C ILE A 95 -13.56 -6.76 1.15
N ILE A 96 -13.81 -5.45 1.16
CA ILE A 96 -13.17 -4.47 0.28
C ILE A 96 -12.60 -3.37 1.15
N LEU A 97 -11.29 -3.20 1.10
CA LEU A 97 -10.57 -2.11 1.74
C LEU A 97 -10.45 -0.95 0.75
N ALA A 98 -10.89 0.25 1.13
CA ALA A 98 -10.50 1.47 0.43
C ALA A 98 -9.09 1.83 0.89
N VAL A 99 -8.14 1.81 -0.04
CA VAL A 99 -6.76 2.18 0.23
C VAL A 99 -6.43 3.46 -0.53
N ASP A 100 -6.29 4.55 0.22
CA ASP A 100 -5.82 5.81 -0.32
C ASP A 100 -4.30 5.87 -0.17
N ALA A 101 -3.56 5.37 -1.17
CA ALA A 101 -2.11 5.54 -1.21
C ALA A 101 -1.73 6.92 -1.78
N VAL A 102 -0.49 7.33 -1.55
CA VAL A 102 0.06 8.59 -2.10
C VAL A 102 -0.06 8.65 -3.64
N VAL A 103 0.01 7.49 -4.31
CA VAL A 103 0.06 7.38 -5.77
C VAL A 103 -1.27 7.00 -6.40
N ALA A 104 -2.12 6.24 -5.71
CA ALA A 104 -3.44 5.86 -6.20
C ALA A 104 -4.39 5.55 -5.04
N SER A 105 -5.66 5.89 -5.21
CA SER A 105 -6.74 5.32 -4.40
C SER A 105 -7.22 4.04 -5.08
N LEU A 106 -7.04 2.90 -4.42
CA LEU A 106 -7.34 1.58 -4.98
C LEU A 106 -8.20 0.78 -4.01
N PRO A 107 -9.42 0.38 -4.39
CA PRO A 107 -10.18 -0.58 -3.62
C PRO A 107 -9.56 -1.97 -3.76
N ILE A 108 -9.26 -2.62 -2.63
CA ILE A 108 -8.63 -3.94 -2.59
C ILE A 108 -9.59 -4.91 -1.97
N GLN A 109 -9.93 -5.94 -2.75
CA GLN A 109 -10.80 -7.02 -2.34
C GLN A 109 -9.97 -8.14 -1.72
N LEU A 110 -10.38 -8.60 -0.54
CA LEU A 110 -9.92 -9.86 0.04
C LEU A 110 -10.90 -10.95 -0.39
N LYS A 111 -10.42 -11.93 -1.14
CA LYS A 111 -11.18 -13.10 -1.62
C LYS A 111 -10.68 -14.39 -0.99
N ASP A 112 -11.50 -15.43 -1.10
CA ASP A 112 -11.13 -16.81 -0.76
C ASP A 112 -10.62 -16.93 0.68
N LEU A 113 -11.24 -16.16 1.60
CA LEU A 113 -10.84 -16.13 3.00
C LEU A 113 -11.11 -17.48 3.66
N GLN A 114 -10.05 -18.08 4.17
CA GLN A 114 -10.07 -19.29 4.97
C GLN A 114 -9.44 -19.02 6.33
N VAL A 115 -10.15 -19.39 7.39
CA VAL A 115 -9.72 -19.25 8.78
C VAL A 115 -9.76 -20.61 9.45
N PHE A 116 -8.61 -21.06 9.95
CA PHE A 116 -8.49 -22.27 10.76
C PHE A 116 -7.77 -21.89 12.06
N THR A 117 -8.48 -21.96 13.18
CA THR A 117 -7.95 -21.52 14.47
C THR A 117 -8.68 -22.16 15.64
N ILE A 118 -8.16 -21.98 16.84
CA ILE A 118 -8.85 -22.30 18.09
C ILE A 118 -9.29 -20.98 18.72
N VAL A 119 -10.59 -20.81 18.90
CA VAL A 119 -11.18 -19.63 19.53
C VAL A 119 -11.44 -19.94 21.00
N ARG A 120 -10.77 -19.23 21.90
CA ARG A 120 -11.09 -19.23 23.33
C ARG A 120 -12.28 -18.32 23.57
N VAL A 121 -13.31 -18.87 24.18
CA VAL A 121 -14.51 -18.16 24.62
C VAL A 121 -14.62 -18.28 26.13
N VAL A 122 -14.72 -17.13 26.80
CA VAL A 122 -14.92 -17.06 28.24
C VAL A 122 -16.29 -16.44 28.50
N PHE A 123 -17.17 -17.20 29.13
CA PHE A 123 -18.47 -16.74 29.56
C PHE A 123 -18.37 -16.22 30.98
N GLN A 124 -18.63 -14.94 31.17
CA GLN A 124 -18.81 -14.35 32.49
C GLN A 124 -20.25 -14.59 32.92
N LEU A 125 -20.43 -15.36 33.99
CA LEU A 125 -21.75 -15.78 34.46
C LEU A 125 -22.37 -14.71 35.37
N SER A 126 -23.69 -14.61 35.31
CA SER A 126 -24.52 -13.76 36.17
C SER A 126 -25.68 -14.56 36.76
N GLU A 127 -26.23 -14.07 37.87
CA GLU A 127 -27.44 -14.63 38.46
C GLU A 127 -28.72 -14.17 37.70
N GLU A 128 -28.63 -13.09 36.93
CA GLU A 128 -29.73 -12.56 36.10
C GLU A 128 -29.77 -13.21 34.72
N ILE A 129 -30.96 -13.55 34.22
CA ILE A 129 -31.18 -14.08 32.84
C ILE A 129 -30.66 -13.06 31.82
N PRO A 130 -29.82 -13.45 30.83
CA PRO A 130 -29.59 -14.81 30.31
C PRO A 130 -28.52 -15.65 31.03
N CYS A 131 -28.17 -15.32 32.27
CA CYS A 131 -27.15 -15.95 33.11
C CYS A 131 -25.71 -15.76 32.62
N ILE A 132 -25.52 -14.87 31.65
CA ILE A 132 -24.23 -14.47 31.09
C ILE A 132 -24.23 -12.95 31.01
N SER A 133 -23.32 -12.30 31.72
CA SER A 133 -23.16 -10.84 31.70
C SER A 133 -22.20 -10.37 30.61
N ALA A 134 -21.21 -11.18 30.23
CA ALA A 134 -20.28 -10.85 29.16
C ALA A 134 -19.68 -12.11 28.52
N VAL A 135 -19.27 -11.97 27.27
CA VAL A 135 -18.53 -12.99 26.53
C VAL A 135 -17.18 -12.40 26.12
N VAL A 136 -16.11 -13.09 26.45
CA VAL A 136 -14.76 -12.70 26.06
C VAL A 136 -14.25 -13.66 24.99
N VAL A 137 -13.72 -13.14 23.89
CA VAL A 137 -13.31 -13.93 22.73
C VAL A 137 -11.86 -13.62 22.37
N ALA A 138 -11.05 -14.66 22.18
CA ALA A 138 -9.66 -14.57 21.73
C ALA A 138 -9.29 -15.76 20.84
N LEU A 139 -8.29 -15.59 19.99
CA LEU A 139 -7.63 -16.64 19.23
C LEU A 139 -6.45 -17.17 20.05
N LEU A 140 -6.25 -18.48 20.12
CA LEU A 140 -5.05 -19.01 20.74
C LEU A 140 -3.82 -18.74 19.87
N ALA A 141 -2.70 -18.39 20.50
CA ALA A 141 -1.43 -18.22 19.79
C ALA A 141 -0.81 -19.57 19.38
N GLU A 142 -1.12 -20.65 20.10
CA GLU A 142 -0.65 -21.99 19.79
C GLU A 142 -1.83 -22.98 19.82
N PRO A 143 -2.13 -23.69 18.72
CA PRO A 143 -1.51 -23.58 17.40
C PRO A 143 -1.79 -22.22 16.74
N GLU A 144 -0.82 -21.74 15.96
CA GLU A 144 -0.88 -20.44 15.28
C GLU A 144 -2.14 -20.35 14.37
N PRO A 145 -2.95 -19.28 14.48
CA PRO A 145 -4.13 -19.08 13.63
C PRO A 145 -3.73 -19.04 12.15
N LYS A 146 -4.37 -19.87 11.33
CA LYS A 146 -4.17 -19.86 9.86
C LYS A 146 -5.25 -19.05 9.21
N ILE A 147 -4.90 -17.83 8.77
CA ILE A 147 -5.77 -16.94 8.01
C ILE A 147 -5.17 -16.82 6.61
N GLN A 148 -5.89 -17.32 5.60
CA GLN A 148 -5.46 -17.35 4.21
C GLN A 148 -6.48 -16.60 3.37
N TYR A 149 -6.03 -15.76 2.46
CA TYR A 149 -6.88 -15.02 1.53
C TYR A 149 -6.08 -14.65 0.29
N THR A 150 -6.78 -14.23 -0.75
CA THR A 150 -6.20 -13.68 -1.98
C THR A 150 -6.58 -12.21 -2.09
N LEU A 151 -5.59 -11.34 -2.23
CA LEU A 151 -5.83 -9.93 -2.53
C LEU A 151 -6.11 -9.76 -4.02
N LYS A 152 -7.08 -8.90 -4.38
CA LYS A 152 -7.34 -8.45 -5.74
C LYS A 152 -7.65 -6.97 -5.76
N ALA A 153 -6.99 -6.22 -6.62
CA ALA A 153 -7.36 -4.83 -6.89
C ALA A 153 -8.64 -4.77 -7.73
N ILE A 154 -9.60 -3.92 -7.35
CA ILE A 154 -10.81 -3.67 -8.12
C ILE A 154 -10.53 -2.52 -9.10
N GLY A 155 -10.59 -2.79 -10.40
CA GLY A 155 -10.39 -1.76 -11.43
C GLY A 155 -8.93 -1.33 -11.62
N GLY A 156 -7.97 -2.14 -11.18
CA GLY A 156 -6.53 -1.91 -11.34
C GLY A 156 -5.73 -3.18 -11.06
N SER A 157 -4.40 -3.07 -11.04
CA SER A 157 -3.51 -4.17 -10.64
C SER A 157 -2.96 -3.90 -9.24
N LEU A 158 -2.78 -4.95 -8.43
CA LEU A 158 -2.06 -4.84 -7.15
C LEU A 158 -0.61 -4.38 -7.36
N THR A 159 -0.05 -4.61 -8.55
CA THR A 159 1.29 -4.15 -8.93
C THR A 159 1.36 -2.63 -9.14
N ALA A 160 0.23 -1.93 -9.21
CA ALA A 160 0.20 -0.47 -9.33
C ALA A 160 0.76 0.24 -8.08
N VAL A 161 0.76 -0.44 -6.93
CA VAL A 161 1.41 0.00 -5.70
C VAL A 161 2.33 -1.13 -5.24
N PRO A 162 3.62 -1.11 -5.61
CA PRO A 162 4.58 -2.14 -5.24
C PRO A 162 4.63 -2.35 -3.72
N GLY A 163 4.66 -3.61 -3.29
CA GLY A 163 4.66 -3.99 -1.88
C GLY A 163 3.32 -3.85 -1.15
N LEU A 164 2.25 -3.41 -1.81
CA LEU A 164 0.94 -3.22 -1.18
C LEU A 164 0.33 -4.52 -0.64
N SER A 165 0.54 -5.65 -1.33
CA SER A 165 0.15 -6.96 -0.81
C SER A 165 0.82 -7.26 0.52
N ASP A 166 2.14 -7.14 0.55
CA ASP A 166 2.96 -7.47 1.72
C ASP A 166 2.63 -6.52 2.88
N MET A 167 2.41 -5.24 2.57
CA MET A 167 1.98 -4.24 3.55
C MET A 167 0.61 -4.58 4.17
N ILE A 168 -0.36 -5.00 3.36
CA ILE A 168 -1.68 -5.41 3.87
C ILE A 168 -1.58 -6.69 4.69
N ASP A 169 -0.81 -7.67 4.19
CA ASP A 169 -0.56 -8.92 4.91
C ASP A 169 0.09 -8.64 6.27
N ASP A 170 1.09 -7.77 6.32
CA ASP A 170 1.76 -7.33 7.55
C ASP A 170 0.78 -6.61 8.49
N THR A 171 -0.08 -5.71 7.98
CA THR A 171 -1.10 -5.03 8.78
C THR A 171 -2.12 -6.00 9.35
N VAL A 172 -2.65 -6.93 8.55
CA VAL A 172 -3.60 -7.95 9.01
C VAL A 172 -2.97 -8.83 10.08
N ASN A 173 -1.75 -9.32 9.85
CA ASN A 173 -1.03 -10.14 10.83
C ASN A 173 -0.76 -9.37 12.13
N SER A 174 -0.40 -8.09 12.04
CA SER A 174 -0.16 -7.23 13.20
C SER A 174 -1.43 -7.03 14.02
N ILE A 175 -2.55 -6.69 13.37
CA ILE A 175 -3.86 -6.52 14.04
C ILE A 175 -4.29 -7.82 14.72
N VAL A 176 -4.21 -8.96 14.01
CA VAL A 176 -4.57 -10.26 14.58
C VAL A 176 -3.70 -10.56 15.80
N SER A 177 -2.38 -10.34 15.71
CA SER A 177 -1.45 -10.61 16.80
C SER A 177 -1.64 -9.69 18.00
N ASP A 178 -1.89 -8.40 17.78
CA ASP A 178 -1.95 -7.40 18.84
C ASP A 178 -3.33 -7.28 19.51
N MET A 179 -4.40 -7.80 18.89
CA MET A 179 -5.76 -7.57 19.38
C MET A 179 -6.59 -8.82 19.57
N LEU A 180 -6.39 -9.81 18.70
CA LEU A 180 -7.25 -10.99 18.68
C LEU A 180 -6.55 -12.21 19.29
N LYS A 181 -5.22 -12.27 19.32
CA LYS A 181 -4.49 -13.37 19.94
C LYS A 181 -4.43 -13.22 21.46
N TRP A 182 -4.69 -14.31 22.17
CA TRP A 182 -4.52 -14.40 23.62
C TRP A 182 -3.11 -13.93 24.03
N PRO A 183 -2.97 -13.10 25.07
CA PRO A 183 -3.97 -12.73 26.09
C PRO A 183 -4.92 -11.58 25.70
N HIS A 184 -4.70 -10.95 24.55
CA HIS A 184 -5.59 -9.92 24.00
C HIS A 184 -6.90 -10.54 23.54
N ARG A 185 -8.00 -9.83 23.78
CA ARG A 185 -9.34 -10.39 23.70
C ARG A 185 -10.40 -9.31 23.54
N LEU A 186 -11.45 -9.65 22.80
CA LEU A 186 -12.65 -8.83 22.66
C LEU A 186 -13.60 -9.12 23.82
N VAL A 187 -14.03 -8.08 24.53
CA VAL A 187 -15.04 -8.20 25.60
C VAL A 187 -16.37 -7.70 25.06
N VAL A 188 -17.35 -8.61 24.99
CA VAL A 188 -18.71 -8.33 24.52
C VAL A 188 -19.67 -8.37 25.70
N PRO A 189 -20.09 -7.21 26.25
CA PRO A 189 -21.07 -7.18 27.33
C PRO A 189 -22.45 -7.61 26.80
N LEU A 190 -23.15 -8.39 27.60
CA LEU A 190 -24.52 -8.86 27.35
C LEU A 190 -25.46 -8.22 28.38
N GLY A 191 -25.93 -7.02 28.09
CA GLY A 191 -26.82 -6.25 28.96
C GLY A 191 -26.51 -4.75 28.99
N VAL A 192 -27.30 -3.99 29.74
CA VAL A 192 -27.09 -2.55 29.96
C VAL A 192 -26.29 -2.38 31.26
N ASN A 193 -25.22 -1.58 31.24
CA ASN A 193 -24.37 -1.27 32.40
C ASN A 193 -23.63 -2.48 33.03
N VAL A 194 -23.12 -3.41 32.21
CA VAL A 194 -22.26 -4.49 32.70
C VAL A 194 -20.86 -3.93 33.01
N ASP A 195 -20.38 -4.11 34.24
CA ASP A 195 -19.00 -3.82 34.59
C ASP A 195 -18.06 -4.85 33.95
N THR A 196 -17.18 -4.36 33.08
CA THR A 196 -16.19 -5.17 32.33
C THR A 196 -14.75 -4.84 32.72
N SER A 197 -14.55 -4.02 33.76
CA SER A 197 -13.23 -3.52 34.19
C SER A 197 -12.23 -4.63 34.52
N GLU A 198 -12.69 -5.73 35.11
CA GLU A 198 -11.87 -6.91 35.42
C GLU A 198 -11.70 -7.88 34.24
N LEU A 199 -12.49 -7.71 33.17
CA LEU A 199 -12.37 -8.52 31.95
C LEU A 199 -11.33 -7.96 30.98
N ALA A 200 -11.01 -6.67 31.08
CA ALA A 200 -9.96 -6.03 30.30
C ALA A 200 -8.58 -6.60 30.66
N LEU A 201 -7.69 -6.66 29.67
CA LEU A 201 -6.29 -7.03 29.90
C LEU A 201 -5.57 -5.86 30.57
N LYS A 202 -4.81 -6.15 31.65
CA LYS A 202 -4.07 -5.15 32.41
C LYS A 202 -2.57 -5.52 32.41
N PRO A 203 -1.64 -4.55 32.32
CA PRO A 203 -0.20 -4.81 32.43
C PRO A 203 0.17 -5.55 33.73
N GLN A 204 0.94 -6.62 33.66
CA GLN A 204 1.37 -7.43 34.81
C GLN A 204 2.81 -7.16 35.25
N GLY A 205 3.64 -6.59 34.38
CA GLY A 205 5.03 -6.29 34.72
C GLY A 205 5.82 -5.63 33.60
N ARG A 206 7.08 -5.31 33.90
CA ARG A 206 8.08 -4.79 32.96
C ARG A 206 9.23 -5.78 32.81
N LEU A 207 9.52 -6.16 31.57
CA LEU A 207 10.71 -6.89 31.23
C LEU A 207 11.78 -5.92 30.73
N THR A 208 12.89 -5.81 31.45
CA THR A 208 14.06 -5.04 31.01
C THR A 208 14.96 -5.97 30.21
N VAL A 209 15.17 -5.66 28.94
CA VAL A 209 15.97 -6.48 28.01
C VAL A 209 17.20 -5.72 27.57
N THR A 210 18.39 -6.20 27.94
CA THR A 210 19.65 -5.76 27.38
C THR A 210 20.04 -6.67 26.22
N VAL A 211 20.05 -6.13 25.01
CA VAL A 211 20.60 -6.80 23.83
C VAL A 211 22.11 -6.63 23.88
N VAL A 212 22.82 -7.70 24.29
CA VAL A 212 24.28 -7.63 24.52
C VAL A 212 25.01 -7.71 23.19
N LYS A 213 24.89 -8.84 22.49
CA LYS A 213 25.60 -9.12 21.25
C LYS A 213 24.98 -10.24 20.44
N ALA A 214 25.39 -10.36 19.19
CA ALA A 214 25.17 -11.57 18.40
C ALA A 214 26.51 -12.20 17.99
N THR A 215 26.50 -13.50 17.70
CA THR A 215 27.68 -14.23 17.22
C THR A 215 27.33 -15.06 15.99
N SER A 216 28.29 -15.15 15.06
CA SER A 216 28.20 -15.95 13.84
C SER A 216 26.94 -15.68 13.00
N LEU A 217 26.56 -14.40 12.86
CA LEU A 217 25.44 -14.03 11.99
C LEU A 217 25.71 -14.46 10.55
N LYS A 218 24.67 -14.94 9.88
CA LYS A 218 24.77 -15.35 8.48
C LYS A 218 24.93 -14.11 7.59
N ASN A 219 26.06 -14.00 6.90
CA ASN A 219 26.25 -12.94 5.92
C ASN A 219 25.24 -13.08 4.76
N LYS A 220 24.60 -11.97 4.41
CA LYS A 220 23.67 -11.87 3.28
C LYS A 220 24.17 -10.98 2.15
N GLU A 221 25.30 -10.33 2.34
CA GLU A 221 25.91 -9.47 1.34
C GLU A 221 26.83 -10.21 0.36
N LEU A 222 26.83 -9.75 -0.89
CA LEU A 222 27.71 -10.24 -1.96
C LEU A 222 29.12 -9.64 -1.85
N ILE A 223 29.22 -8.42 -1.32
CA ILE A 223 30.46 -7.66 -1.11
C ILE A 223 30.39 -7.06 0.29
N GLY A 224 31.38 -7.33 1.15
CA GLY A 224 31.35 -6.94 2.57
C GLY A 224 30.61 -7.93 3.47
N LYS A 225 30.39 -7.56 4.73
CA LYS A 225 29.52 -8.25 5.68
C LYS A 225 28.27 -7.42 5.93
N SER A 226 27.24 -8.11 6.41
CA SER A 226 26.01 -7.49 6.90
C SER A 226 26.27 -6.41 7.96
N ASP A 227 25.37 -5.41 7.99
CA ASP A 227 25.27 -4.28 8.91
C ASP A 227 24.13 -4.54 9.92
N PRO A 228 24.31 -5.39 10.95
CA PRO A 228 23.20 -5.90 11.72
C PRO A 228 22.62 -4.93 12.76
N TYR A 229 21.32 -5.05 12.96
CA TYR A 229 20.58 -4.50 14.10
C TYR A 229 19.46 -5.45 14.54
N VAL A 230 18.92 -5.23 15.74
CA VAL A 230 17.86 -6.05 16.34
C VAL A 230 16.60 -5.22 16.53
N ILE A 231 15.47 -5.73 16.04
CA ILE A 231 14.14 -5.27 16.42
C ILE A 231 13.60 -6.23 17.48
N LEU A 232 13.11 -5.71 18.60
CA LEU A 232 12.50 -6.52 19.66
C LEU A 232 11.14 -5.95 20.08
N TYR A 233 10.20 -6.85 20.37
CA TYR A 233 8.84 -6.48 20.77
C TYR A 233 8.09 -7.66 21.42
N VAL A 234 7.14 -7.34 22.29
CA VAL A 234 6.06 -8.27 22.70
C VAL A 234 4.87 -8.12 21.77
N ARG A 235 4.56 -6.87 21.41
CA ARG A 235 3.46 -6.44 20.57
C ARG A 235 3.99 -5.71 19.33
N PRO A 236 3.68 -6.15 18.09
CA PRO A 236 4.13 -5.48 16.87
C PRO A 236 3.99 -3.96 16.83
N MET A 237 2.98 -3.38 17.49
CA MET A 237 2.80 -1.92 17.60
C MET A 237 3.95 -1.21 18.34
N PHE A 238 4.56 -1.85 19.35
CA PHE A 238 5.55 -1.27 20.26
C PHE A 238 6.97 -1.81 20.01
N LYS A 239 7.37 -1.86 18.74
CA LYS A 239 8.73 -2.25 18.33
C LYS A 239 9.76 -1.24 18.78
N VAL A 240 10.86 -1.74 19.32
CA VAL A 240 12.09 -0.97 19.59
C VAL A 240 13.23 -1.56 18.76
N LYS A 241 14.21 -0.72 18.38
CA LYS A 241 15.35 -1.07 17.50
C LYS A 241 16.66 -0.69 18.18
N THR A 242 17.67 -1.56 18.10
CA THR A 242 19.06 -1.23 18.44
C THR A 242 19.68 -0.34 17.38
N LYS A 243 20.82 0.27 17.69
CA LYS A 243 21.71 0.84 16.68
C LYS A 243 22.15 -0.22 15.69
N VAL A 244 22.53 0.26 14.51
CA VAL A 244 23.13 -0.53 13.44
C VAL A 244 24.64 -0.58 13.69
N ILE A 245 25.25 -1.74 13.51
CA ILE A 245 26.70 -1.91 13.60
C ILE A 245 27.19 -2.36 12.23
N ASP A 246 27.99 -1.51 11.59
CA ASP A 246 28.45 -1.73 10.22
C ASP A 246 29.47 -2.87 10.10
N ASP A 247 29.39 -3.64 9.01
CA ASP A 247 30.32 -4.66 8.53
C ASP A 247 30.76 -5.68 9.60
N ASN A 248 29.81 -6.17 10.42
CA ASN A 248 30.14 -7.02 11.56
C ASN A 248 29.14 -8.14 11.82
N LEU A 249 29.57 -9.39 11.62
CA LEU A 249 28.76 -10.60 11.90
C LEU A 249 28.79 -11.04 13.38
N ASN A 250 29.54 -10.33 14.23
CA ASN A 250 29.58 -10.52 15.68
C ASN A 250 29.40 -9.17 16.40
N PRO A 251 28.26 -8.47 16.17
CA PRO A 251 28.01 -7.14 16.70
C PRO A 251 27.80 -7.16 18.21
N GLU A 252 28.27 -6.13 18.92
CA GLU A 252 28.00 -5.91 20.35
C GLU A 252 27.26 -4.58 20.53
N TRP A 253 25.96 -4.63 20.83
CA TRP A 253 25.12 -3.44 20.98
C TRP A 253 25.12 -2.90 22.41
N ASN A 254 25.00 -3.78 23.41
CA ASN A 254 24.88 -3.42 24.83
C ASN A 254 23.77 -2.39 25.12
N GLU A 255 22.64 -2.48 24.40
CA GLU A 255 21.52 -1.56 24.52
C GLU A 255 20.38 -2.16 25.32
N THR A 256 19.73 -1.35 26.17
CA THR A 256 18.69 -1.81 27.10
C THR A 256 17.34 -1.17 26.80
N PHE A 257 16.31 -2.01 26.75
CA PHE A 257 14.94 -1.61 26.43
C PHE A 257 13.95 -2.13 27.47
N PRO A 258 13.04 -1.29 27.99
CA PRO A 258 11.92 -1.72 28.80
C PRO A 258 10.74 -2.17 27.92
N LEU A 259 10.20 -3.36 28.16
CA LEU A 259 9.03 -3.91 27.49
C LEU A 259 7.92 -4.20 28.51
N ILE A 260 6.67 -3.84 28.18
CA ILE A 260 5.51 -4.15 29.02
C ILE A 260 5.04 -5.57 28.76
N ILE A 261 4.79 -6.32 29.83
CA ILE A 261 4.22 -7.66 29.82
C ILE A 261 2.81 -7.57 30.42
N GLU A 262 1.80 -8.03 29.68
CA GLU A 262 0.39 -8.04 30.08
C GLU A 262 -0.08 -9.42 30.56
N ASP A 263 0.61 -10.49 30.14
CA ASP A 263 0.41 -11.85 30.62
C ASP A 263 1.72 -12.63 30.66
N LYS A 264 2.31 -12.76 31.86
CA LYS A 264 3.58 -13.47 32.05
C LYS A 264 3.50 -14.92 31.57
N GLU A 265 2.34 -15.57 31.74
CA GLU A 265 2.21 -17.01 31.53
C GLU A 265 2.24 -17.40 30.05
N THR A 266 1.74 -16.52 29.18
CA THR A 266 1.54 -16.85 27.76
C THR A 266 2.35 -15.99 26.79
N GLN A 267 2.78 -14.79 27.19
CA GLN A 267 3.49 -13.90 26.28
C GLN A 267 4.96 -14.30 26.07
N SER A 268 5.48 -13.84 24.95
CA SER A 268 6.88 -14.01 24.58
C SER A 268 7.40 -12.75 23.92
N VAL A 269 8.69 -12.49 24.06
CA VAL A 269 9.39 -11.44 23.32
C VAL A 269 9.91 -12.02 22.01
N ILE A 270 9.64 -11.32 20.91
CA ILE A 270 10.18 -11.64 19.59
C ILE A 270 11.41 -10.78 19.34
N PHE A 271 12.45 -11.39 18.80
CA PHE A 271 13.69 -10.74 18.38
C PHE A 271 13.90 -11.02 16.90
N GLU A 272 13.97 -9.97 16.09
CA GLU A 272 14.25 -10.05 14.66
C GLU A 272 15.56 -9.35 14.37
N VAL A 273 16.53 -10.10 13.85
CA VAL A 273 17.82 -9.56 13.43
C VAL A 273 17.77 -9.28 11.94
N TYR A 274 18.13 -8.06 11.56
CA TYR A 274 18.13 -7.58 10.18
C TYR A 274 19.52 -7.09 9.80
N ASP A 275 19.77 -7.09 8.50
CA ASP A 275 20.88 -6.46 7.81
C ASP A 275 20.36 -5.14 7.22
N GLU A 276 20.90 -4.00 7.63
CA GLU A 276 20.51 -2.71 7.07
C GLU A 276 21.07 -2.56 5.65
N ASP A 277 20.19 -2.37 4.66
CA ASP A 277 20.61 -2.14 3.29
C ASP A 277 20.23 -0.70 2.90
N LYS A 278 21.23 0.14 2.63
CA LYS A 278 21.00 1.57 2.35
C LYS A 278 20.25 1.82 1.03
N LEU A 279 20.18 0.83 0.15
CA LEU A 279 19.60 0.95 -1.19
C LEU A 279 18.44 -0.02 -1.45
N GLN A 280 18.32 -1.11 -0.67
CA GLN A 280 17.25 -2.11 -0.77
C GLN A 280 16.45 -2.23 0.53
N GLN A 281 15.48 -3.14 0.57
CA GLN A 281 14.81 -3.47 1.83
C GLN A 281 15.74 -4.31 2.72
N ASP A 282 15.80 -3.94 4.00
CA ASP A 282 16.58 -4.67 5.02
C ASP A 282 16.30 -6.18 4.99
N LYS A 283 17.38 -6.96 5.00
CA LYS A 283 17.29 -8.42 4.83
C LYS A 283 17.25 -9.08 6.21
N LYS A 284 16.20 -9.86 6.49
CA LYS A 284 16.10 -10.62 7.74
C LYS A 284 17.22 -11.67 7.83
N LEU A 285 18.09 -11.53 8.83
CA LEU A 285 19.16 -12.46 9.13
C LEU A 285 18.65 -13.66 9.94
N GLY A 286 17.76 -13.41 10.92
CA GLY A 286 17.11 -14.47 11.69
C GLY A 286 16.09 -13.95 12.70
N VAL A 287 15.37 -14.87 13.33
CA VAL A 287 14.35 -14.57 14.35
C VAL A 287 14.46 -15.51 15.55
N ALA A 288 14.21 -15.01 16.76
CA ALA A 288 14.14 -15.79 17.99
C ALA A 288 12.93 -15.36 18.84
N LYS A 289 12.51 -16.26 19.75
CA LYS A 289 11.39 -16.06 20.68
C LYS A 289 11.86 -16.41 22.10
N LEU A 290 11.55 -15.58 23.08
CA LEU A 290 11.79 -15.81 24.51
C LEU A 290 10.45 -15.83 25.25
N ALA A 291 10.08 -16.98 25.83
CA ALA A 291 8.91 -17.06 26.70
C ALA A 291 9.15 -16.32 28.01
N VAL A 292 8.19 -15.51 28.46
CA VAL A 292 8.34 -14.74 29.71
C VAL A 292 8.06 -15.62 30.93
N ASN A 293 7.24 -16.65 30.78
CA ASN A 293 6.88 -17.57 31.86
C ASN A 293 8.09 -18.27 32.50
N SER A 294 9.16 -18.49 31.74
CA SER A 294 10.40 -19.11 32.21
C SER A 294 11.29 -18.18 33.02
N LEU A 295 10.95 -16.89 33.14
CA LEU A 295 11.75 -15.91 33.88
C LEU A 295 11.31 -15.83 35.34
N GLU A 296 12.30 -15.82 36.22
CA GLU A 296 12.10 -15.56 37.65
C GLU A 296 12.00 -14.05 37.91
N PRO A 297 11.01 -13.60 38.70
CA PRO A 297 10.88 -12.20 39.09
C PRO A 297 12.13 -11.66 39.80
N GLU A 298 12.51 -10.42 39.50
CA GLU A 298 13.64 -9.67 40.08
C GLU A 298 15.03 -10.30 39.91
N ALA A 299 15.14 -11.45 39.25
CA ALA A 299 16.40 -12.17 39.07
C ALA A 299 16.97 -11.89 37.67
N PRO A 300 18.16 -11.26 37.55
CA PRO A 300 18.84 -11.12 36.29
C PRO A 300 19.20 -12.48 35.69
N SER A 301 18.81 -12.70 34.44
CA SER A 301 19.07 -13.92 33.70
C SER A 301 19.88 -13.60 32.44
N GLU A 302 20.95 -14.35 32.20
CA GLU A 302 21.67 -14.33 30.93
C GLU A 302 21.08 -15.39 30.00
N ILE A 303 20.53 -14.96 28.86
CA ILE A 303 19.80 -15.81 27.92
C ILE A 303 20.55 -15.85 26.60
N THR A 304 20.67 -17.06 26.04
CA THR A 304 21.26 -17.29 24.73
C THR A 304 20.23 -17.93 23.81
N LEU A 305 19.89 -17.27 22.71
CA LEU A 305 18.87 -17.71 21.76
C LEU A 305 19.49 -18.04 20.41
N LYS A 306 19.16 -19.21 19.85
CA LYS A 306 19.51 -19.54 18.46
C LYS A 306 18.57 -18.81 17.51
N LEU A 307 19.13 -18.21 16.47
CA LEU A 307 18.33 -17.57 15.43
C LEU A 307 17.78 -18.61 14.46
N LEU A 308 16.51 -18.47 14.11
CA LEU A 308 15.78 -19.33 13.19
C LEU A 308 15.49 -18.59 11.88
N GLN A 309 15.19 -19.34 10.81
CA GLN A 309 14.71 -18.74 9.56
C GLN A 309 13.29 -18.16 9.71
N SER A 310 12.44 -18.86 10.46
CA SER A 310 11.06 -18.48 10.75
C SER A 310 10.65 -19.09 12.08
N LEU A 311 9.73 -18.44 12.78
CA LEU A 311 9.05 -19.02 13.94
C LEU A 311 8.00 -20.08 13.54
N ASP A 312 7.56 -20.07 12.27
CA ASP A 312 6.68 -21.10 11.73
C ASP A 312 7.51 -22.30 11.25
N SER A 313 7.45 -23.39 12.03
CA SER A 313 8.19 -24.61 11.77
C SER A 313 7.84 -25.27 10.42
N LEU A 314 6.65 -25.01 9.87
CA LEU A 314 6.23 -25.52 8.56
C LEU A 314 6.84 -24.74 7.38
N LYS A 315 7.37 -23.53 7.62
CA LYS A 315 7.99 -22.66 6.60
C LYS A 315 9.52 -22.79 6.54
N ILE A 316 10.13 -23.61 7.39
CA ILE A 316 11.57 -23.83 7.42
C ILE A 316 11.96 -24.73 6.25
N LYS A 317 12.55 -24.15 5.21
CA LYS A 317 13.09 -24.87 4.04
C LYS A 317 14.55 -25.28 4.20
N ASP A 318 15.25 -24.70 5.19
CA ASP A 318 16.69 -24.86 5.41
C ASP A 318 16.99 -24.91 6.91
N SER A 319 17.67 -25.97 7.37
CA SER A 319 18.03 -26.17 8.79
C SER A 319 19.39 -25.54 9.16
N LYS A 320 19.95 -24.68 8.29
CA LYS A 320 21.26 -24.06 8.50
C LYS A 320 21.23 -23.02 9.63
N ASP A 321 22.36 -22.94 10.32
CA ASP A 321 22.65 -21.96 11.37
C ASP A 321 22.50 -20.51 10.86
N ARG A 322 21.98 -19.63 11.71
CA ARG A 322 21.70 -18.21 11.45
C ARG A 322 22.40 -17.29 12.46
N GLY A 323 23.16 -17.86 13.39
CA GLY A 323 23.83 -17.15 14.47
C GLY A 323 23.07 -17.24 15.80
N ILE A 324 23.67 -16.65 16.82
CA ILE A 324 23.21 -16.72 18.21
C ILE A 324 23.08 -15.31 18.76
N LEU A 325 21.97 -15.03 19.45
CA LEU A 325 21.71 -13.77 20.14
C LEU A 325 21.91 -13.94 21.64
N HIS A 326 22.67 -13.04 22.27
CA HIS A 326 22.95 -13.03 23.70
C HIS A 326 22.27 -11.84 24.38
N LEU A 327 21.53 -12.12 25.44
CA LEU A 327 20.66 -11.17 26.13
C LEU A 327 20.91 -11.21 27.64
N LYS A 328 20.67 -10.08 28.31
CA LYS A 328 20.42 -10.04 29.76
C LYS A 328 19.01 -9.55 29.99
N VAL A 329 18.25 -10.23 30.84
CA VAL A 329 16.85 -9.89 31.09
C VAL A 329 16.55 -9.86 32.58
N VAL A 330 15.68 -8.94 32.99
CA VAL A 330 15.13 -8.87 34.36
C VAL A 330 13.63 -8.60 34.24
N TYR A 331 12.82 -9.47 34.82
CA TYR A 331 11.36 -9.29 34.89
C TYR A 331 10.96 -8.68 36.22
N HIS A 332 10.24 -7.56 36.19
CA HIS A 332 9.70 -6.87 37.35
C HIS A 332 8.17 -6.95 37.33
N PRO A 333 7.51 -7.66 38.26
CA PRO A 333 6.06 -7.65 38.39
C PRO A 333 5.56 -6.28 38.88
N PHE A 334 4.49 -5.77 38.30
CA PHE A 334 3.93 -4.49 38.70
C PHE A 334 3.08 -4.56 39.98
N THR A 335 3.18 -3.51 40.77
CA THR A 335 2.19 -3.12 41.78
C THR A 335 0.90 -2.61 41.12
N LYS A 336 -0.17 -2.39 41.90
CA LYS A 336 -1.44 -1.84 41.37
C LYS A 336 -1.26 -0.43 40.83
N GLU A 337 -0.44 0.37 41.52
CA GLU A 337 -0.09 1.72 41.14
C GLU A 337 0.66 1.72 39.80
N GLU A 338 1.70 0.89 39.67
CA GLU A 338 2.49 0.78 38.43
C GLU A 338 1.66 0.23 37.26
N GLN A 339 0.71 -0.67 37.52
CA GLN A 339 -0.22 -1.17 36.50
C GLN A 339 -1.08 -0.03 35.94
N LEU A 340 -1.56 0.89 36.80
CA LEU A 340 -2.35 2.04 36.37
C LEU A 340 -1.49 3.04 35.58
N GLU A 341 -0.29 3.34 36.07
CA GLU A 341 0.67 4.21 35.39
C GLU A 341 1.07 3.66 34.01
N ALA A 342 1.31 2.35 33.91
CA ALA A 342 1.62 1.68 32.66
C ALA A 342 0.46 1.81 31.67
N LEU A 343 -0.78 1.59 32.12
CA LEU A 343 -1.97 1.75 31.28
C LEU A 343 -2.15 3.19 30.77
N GLU A 344 -1.89 4.19 31.61
CA GLU A 344 -1.91 5.61 31.21
C GLU A 344 -0.77 5.97 30.25
N SER A 345 0.41 5.40 30.45
CA SER A 345 1.56 5.61 29.56
C SER A 345 1.30 5.04 28.16
N GLU A 346 0.67 3.86 28.09
CA GLU A 346 0.32 3.22 26.83
C GLU A 346 -0.74 4.05 26.08
N LYS A 347 -1.79 4.50 26.78
CA LYS A 347 -2.80 5.40 26.20
C LYS A 347 -2.17 6.66 25.61
N ARG A 348 -1.25 7.30 26.36
CA ARG A 348 -0.51 8.47 25.88
C ARG A 348 0.36 8.16 24.67
N ALA A 349 1.05 7.02 24.65
CA ALA A 349 1.89 6.62 23.51
C ALA A 349 1.07 6.36 22.25
N ILE A 350 -0.10 5.72 22.37
CA ILE A 350 -1.03 5.51 21.25
C ILE A 350 -1.57 6.85 20.74
N GLU A 351 -1.98 7.74 21.65
CA GLU A 351 -2.52 9.05 21.27
C GLU A 351 -1.48 9.95 20.61
N GLU A 352 -0.24 9.97 21.13
CA GLU A 352 0.85 10.72 20.51
C GLU A 352 1.20 10.17 19.13
N ARG A 353 1.22 8.85 18.97
CA ARG A 353 1.40 8.21 17.66
C ARG A 353 0.29 8.60 16.68
N LYS A 354 -0.96 8.74 17.15
CA LYS A 354 -2.08 9.25 16.34
C LYS A 354 -1.86 10.71 15.94
N ARG A 355 -1.46 11.58 16.87
CA ARG A 355 -1.19 13.00 16.60
C ARG A 355 -0.07 13.20 15.58
N LEU A 356 1.07 12.51 15.76
CA LEU A 356 2.20 12.57 14.82
C LEU A 356 1.80 12.09 13.41
N LYS A 357 0.91 11.11 13.34
CA LYS A 357 0.36 10.58 12.08
C LYS A 357 -0.63 11.52 11.38
N GLU A 358 -1.38 12.32 12.14
CA GLU A 358 -2.35 13.31 11.63
C GLU A 358 -1.69 14.62 11.22
N ALA A 359 -0.62 15.03 11.91
CA ALA A 359 0.10 16.27 11.65
C ALA A 359 0.91 16.27 10.33
N GLY A 360 1.02 15.12 9.65
CA GLY A 360 1.74 15.00 8.38
C GLY A 360 3.26 15.27 8.48
N ASP A 361 3.79 15.38 9.70
CA ASP A 361 5.16 15.83 9.94
C ASP A 361 6.17 14.73 9.56
N HIS A 362 6.91 14.98 8.48
CA HIS A 362 8.03 14.15 8.04
C HIS A 362 9.37 14.69 8.56
N ARG A 363 9.39 15.58 9.57
CA ARG A 363 10.62 16.05 10.21
C ARG A 363 10.48 16.21 11.73
N GLY A 364 10.85 15.13 12.45
CA GLY A 364 11.54 15.31 13.73
C GLY A 364 11.06 14.46 14.90
N SER A 365 11.47 13.20 14.94
CA SER A 365 12.21 12.68 16.10
C SER A 365 13.07 11.51 15.63
N GLU A 366 14.29 11.41 16.17
CA GLU A 366 15.25 10.36 15.83
C GLU A 366 14.62 8.98 16.03
N GLY A 367 14.33 8.33 14.91
CA GLY A 367 13.57 7.08 14.86
C GLY A 367 13.04 6.82 13.44
N LYS A 368 13.88 7.00 12.41
CA LYS A 368 13.54 6.64 11.03
C LYS A 368 13.40 5.12 10.91
N VAL A 369 12.19 4.57 11.05
CA VAL A 369 11.75 3.38 10.30
C VAL A 369 10.23 3.47 10.04
N GLY A 370 9.83 4.35 9.14
CA GLY A 370 8.72 4.08 8.22
C GLY A 370 9.35 3.87 6.86
N LYS A 371 9.25 2.66 6.29
CA LYS A 371 9.78 2.31 4.96
C LYS A 371 9.47 3.43 3.97
N VAL A 372 10.49 4.18 3.55
CA VAL A 372 10.39 5.08 2.40
C VAL A 372 10.25 4.17 1.18
N THR A 373 9.11 4.21 0.50
CA THR A 373 8.94 3.50 -0.77
C THR A 373 9.95 4.04 -1.76
N ASN A 374 11.00 3.28 -2.05
CA ASN A 374 11.95 3.61 -3.10
C ASN A 374 11.31 3.28 -4.45
N TRP A 375 10.66 4.27 -5.08
CA TRP A 375 9.95 4.10 -6.35
C TRP A 375 10.86 3.63 -7.48
N ALA A 376 12.08 4.16 -7.57
CA ALA A 376 13.03 3.77 -8.60
C ALA A 376 13.41 2.29 -8.48
N SER A 377 13.75 1.81 -7.28
CA SER A 377 14.05 0.39 -7.08
C SER A 377 12.84 -0.49 -7.41
N SER A 378 11.64 -0.09 -6.97
CA SER A 378 10.40 -0.81 -7.24
C SER A 378 10.09 -0.94 -8.73
N TRP A 379 10.26 0.14 -9.51
CA TRP A 379 10.05 0.09 -10.96
C TRP A 379 11.09 -0.75 -11.67
N ARG A 380 12.35 -0.70 -11.23
CA ARG A 380 13.42 -1.56 -11.76
C ARG A 380 13.12 -3.04 -11.50
N GLU A 381 12.72 -3.39 -10.29
CA GLU A 381 12.33 -4.76 -9.95
C GLU A 381 11.14 -5.22 -10.79
N ALA A 382 10.10 -4.39 -10.90
CA ALA A 382 8.93 -4.69 -11.73
C ALA A 382 9.31 -4.91 -13.19
N LEU A 383 10.17 -4.06 -13.76
CA LEU A 383 10.69 -4.21 -15.13
C LEU A 383 11.33 -5.59 -15.32
N PHE A 384 12.30 -5.96 -14.47
CA PHE A 384 13.01 -7.22 -14.62
C PHE A 384 12.14 -8.44 -14.31
N HIS A 385 11.16 -8.32 -13.41
CA HIS A 385 10.16 -9.35 -13.17
C HIS A 385 9.28 -9.57 -14.41
N LEU A 386 8.74 -8.50 -14.99
CA LEU A 386 7.90 -8.56 -16.18
C LEU A 386 8.65 -9.13 -17.39
N LEU A 387 9.92 -8.80 -17.57
CA LEU A 387 10.75 -9.44 -18.60
C LEU A 387 10.93 -10.94 -18.33
N GLY A 388 11.02 -11.36 -17.07
CA GLY A 388 11.09 -12.76 -16.64
C GLY A 388 9.79 -13.54 -16.89
N ASP A 389 8.65 -12.89 -16.69
CA ASP A 389 7.31 -13.46 -16.87
C ASP A 389 6.97 -13.77 -18.34
N ILE A 390 7.62 -13.08 -19.30
CA ILE A 390 7.48 -13.42 -20.71
C ILE A 390 7.98 -14.87 -20.90
N PRO A 391 7.16 -15.79 -21.44
CA PRO A 391 7.62 -17.15 -21.69
C PRO A 391 8.87 -17.18 -22.57
N SER A 392 9.85 -18.03 -22.23
CA SER A 392 11.16 -18.07 -22.90
C SER A 392 11.07 -18.28 -24.41
N ILE A 393 10.07 -19.04 -24.88
CA ILE A 393 9.79 -19.25 -26.31
C ILE A 393 9.55 -17.94 -27.05
N TYR A 394 8.90 -16.96 -26.44
CA TYR A 394 8.60 -15.67 -27.05
C TYR A 394 9.78 -14.69 -26.91
N ARG A 395 10.60 -14.79 -25.85
CA ARG A 395 11.75 -13.88 -25.67
C ARG A 395 12.75 -13.94 -26.83
N THR A 396 12.93 -15.13 -27.41
CA THR A 396 13.83 -15.32 -28.57
C THR A 396 13.31 -14.70 -29.87
N SER A 397 11.99 -14.47 -29.99
CA SER A 397 11.37 -13.88 -31.19
C SER A 397 11.08 -12.38 -31.05
N ILE A 398 11.19 -11.80 -29.85
CA ILE A 398 11.06 -10.37 -29.64
C ILE A 398 12.21 -9.64 -30.35
N SER A 399 11.86 -8.79 -31.31
CA SER A 399 12.80 -7.98 -32.10
C SER A 399 12.90 -6.53 -31.63
N SER A 400 11.94 -6.05 -30.84
CA SER A 400 11.90 -4.67 -30.37
C SER A 400 11.19 -4.56 -29.02
N ILE A 401 11.65 -3.65 -28.16
CA ILE A 401 11.03 -3.32 -26.87
C ILE A 401 10.81 -1.81 -26.80
N SER A 402 9.62 -1.38 -26.39
CA SER A 402 9.28 0.01 -26.05
C SER A 402 8.45 -0.02 -24.76
N ILE A 403 8.54 1.04 -23.95
CA ILE A 403 7.91 1.14 -22.63
C ILE A 403 7.33 2.55 -22.48
N ASP A 404 6.06 2.66 -22.14
CA ASP A 404 5.45 3.92 -21.72
C ASP A 404 5.63 4.19 -20.23
N GLY A 405 5.50 5.46 -19.84
CA GLY A 405 5.60 5.91 -18.45
C GLY A 405 4.56 6.96 -18.10
N THR A 406 4.42 7.25 -16.81
CA THR A 406 3.51 8.29 -16.34
C THR A 406 4.03 9.69 -16.68
N SER A 407 3.16 10.53 -17.24
CA SER A 407 3.52 11.87 -17.74
C SER A 407 4.19 12.75 -16.67
N ALA A 408 5.30 13.40 -17.02
CA ALA A 408 6.10 14.26 -16.13
C ALA A 408 6.70 13.58 -14.90
N THR A 409 6.55 12.26 -14.72
CA THR A 409 7.36 11.55 -13.71
C THR A 409 8.81 11.60 -14.14
N SER A 410 9.66 12.20 -13.30
CA SER A 410 11.02 12.58 -13.69
C SER A 410 12.05 12.21 -12.63
N LEU A 411 13.24 11.85 -13.07
CA LEU A 411 14.39 11.50 -12.26
C LEU A 411 15.59 12.34 -12.71
N ILE A 412 16.48 12.65 -11.77
CA ILE A 412 17.76 13.30 -12.06
C ILE A 412 18.84 12.32 -11.68
N ILE A 413 19.65 11.93 -12.65
CA ILE A 413 20.70 10.92 -12.47
C ILE A 413 22.07 11.50 -12.82
N ASP A 414 23.11 10.95 -12.22
CA ASP A 414 24.48 11.24 -12.61
C ASP A 414 24.86 10.37 -13.82
N ARG A 415 25.23 11.01 -14.94
CA ARG A 415 25.58 10.30 -16.19
C ARG A 415 26.90 9.52 -16.14
N ASN A 416 27.75 9.77 -15.15
CA ASN A 416 29.05 9.10 -15.03
C ASN A 416 28.91 7.73 -14.37
N ASN A 417 28.03 7.59 -13.38
CA ASN A 417 27.88 6.35 -12.59
C ASN A 417 26.45 5.78 -12.60
N GLY A 418 25.46 6.51 -13.12
CA GLY A 418 24.06 6.10 -13.17
C GLY A 418 23.32 6.21 -11.84
N GLU A 419 23.90 6.89 -10.84
CA GLU A 419 23.28 7.09 -9.53
C GLU A 419 22.12 8.08 -9.61
N LEU A 420 21.08 7.83 -8.80
CA LEU A 420 19.94 8.71 -8.66
C LEU A 420 20.33 9.89 -7.76
N LEU A 421 20.47 11.08 -8.34
CA LEU A 421 20.77 12.32 -7.61
C LEU A 421 19.52 12.90 -6.95
N ALA A 422 18.37 12.81 -7.62
CA ALA A 422 17.08 13.21 -7.07
C ALA A 422 15.88 12.61 -7.81
N GLY A 423 14.72 12.72 -7.17
CA GLY A 423 13.49 12.07 -7.59
C GLY A 423 13.42 10.60 -7.11
N PRO A 424 12.50 9.79 -7.65
CA PRO A 424 11.55 10.17 -8.70
C PRO A 424 10.53 11.22 -8.23
N PHE A 425 10.33 12.26 -9.03
CA PHE A 425 9.29 13.27 -8.82
C PHE A 425 8.03 12.85 -9.58
N LEU A 426 7.03 12.32 -8.87
CA LEU A 426 5.87 11.66 -9.49
C LEU A 426 4.95 12.62 -10.26
N TYR A 427 4.23 12.11 -11.26
CA TYR A 427 3.36 12.86 -12.18
C TYR A 427 2.36 13.83 -11.51
N ASN A 428 1.91 13.52 -10.29
CA ASN A 428 0.93 14.29 -9.52
C ASN A 428 1.56 15.22 -8.48
N GLU A 429 2.88 15.13 -8.24
CA GLU A 429 3.58 16.04 -7.34
C GLU A 429 3.71 17.43 -7.97
N SER A 430 3.48 18.45 -7.16
CA SER A 430 3.50 19.85 -7.58
C SER A 430 4.59 20.62 -6.84
N PHE A 431 5.42 21.32 -7.62
CA PHE A 431 6.55 22.15 -7.18
C PHE A 431 6.19 23.62 -7.39
N ALA A 432 5.24 24.09 -6.58
CA ALA A 432 4.69 25.43 -6.69
C ALA A 432 5.72 26.54 -6.38
N ASP A 433 6.79 26.20 -5.64
CA ASP A 433 7.94 27.06 -5.36
C ASP A 433 8.69 27.49 -6.63
N ALA A 434 8.76 26.61 -7.63
CA ALA A 434 9.45 26.88 -8.90
C ALA A 434 8.55 27.55 -9.94
N LEU A 435 7.23 27.54 -9.76
CA LEU A 435 6.27 28.02 -10.74
C LEU A 435 6.51 29.50 -11.15
N PRO A 436 6.74 30.45 -10.22
CA PRO A 436 7.02 31.84 -10.59
C PRO A 436 8.28 31.99 -11.45
N ALA A 437 9.32 31.19 -11.19
CA ALA A 437 10.53 31.19 -11.98
C ALA A 437 10.28 30.65 -13.39
N VAL A 438 9.48 29.58 -13.52
CA VAL A 438 9.07 29.01 -14.81
C VAL A 438 8.22 30.00 -15.61
N GLU A 439 7.25 30.65 -14.98
CA GLU A 439 6.40 31.67 -15.62
C GLU A 439 7.20 32.90 -16.08
N SER A 440 8.34 33.20 -15.43
CA SER A 440 9.19 34.33 -15.83
C SER A 440 9.99 34.08 -17.12
N ILE A 441 10.17 32.82 -17.53
CA ILE A 441 10.97 32.43 -18.71
C ILE A 441 10.13 31.84 -19.84
N ALA A 442 9.03 31.15 -19.52
CA ALA A 442 8.20 30.48 -20.50
C ALA A 442 7.18 31.45 -21.12
N PRO A 443 6.74 31.23 -22.36
CA PRO A 443 5.64 31.98 -22.95
C PRO A 443 4.39 31.95 -22.07
N ALA A 444 3.61 33.02 -22.09
CA ALA A 444 2.38 33.12 -21.31
C ALA A 444 1.45 31.93 -21.60
N ASN A 445 0.99 31.27 -20.53
CA ASN A 445 0.13 30.10 -20.57
C ASN A 445 0.75 28.87 -21.29
N HIS A 446 2.07 28.77 -21.38
CA HIS A 446 2.71 27.55 -21.90
C HIS A 446 2.39 26.33 -21.02
N THR A 447 2.37 25.12 -21.60
CA THR A 447 2.04 23.85 -20.88
C THR A 447 2.94 23.57 -19.67
N VAL A 448 4.13 24.19 -19.63
CA VAL A 448 5.09 24.09 -18.52
C VAL A 448 4.72 24.96 -17.31
N CYS A 449 3.85 25.97 -17.49
CA CYS A 449 3.37 26.87 -16.43
C CYS A 449 2.32 26.17 -15.56
N SER A 450 2.72 25.06 -14.96
CA SER A 450 1.94 24.24 -14.04
C SER A 450 2.89 23.66 -13.02
N GLY A 451 2.54 23.70 -11.72
CA GLY A 451 3.41 23.22 -10.65
C GLY A 451 3.82 21.74 -10.80
N SER A 452 3.03 20.92 -11.49
CA SER A 452 3.36 19.51 -11.76
C SER A 452 4.12 19.25 -13.06
N SER A 453 4.52 20.30 -13.79
CA SER A 453 5.32 20.17 -15.01
C SER A 453 6.72 19.62 -14.69
N THR A 454 7.33 18.95 -15.67
CA THR A 454 8.72 18.50 -15.55
C THR A 454 9.66 19.69 -15.37
N LEU A 455 9.36 20.82 -16.01
CA LEU A 455 10.20 22.02 -15.88
C LEU A 455 10.18 22.58 -14.44
N CYS A 456 9.03 22.64 -13.78
CA CYS A 456 8.95 23.04 -12.37
C CYS A 456 9.76 22.10 -11.47
N LYS A 457 9.71 20.79 -11.71
CA LYS A 457 10.51 19.78 -10.99
C LYS A 457 12.01 20.02 -11.16
N LEU A 458 12.45 20.22 -12.41
CA LEU A 458 13.84 20.50 -12.75
C LEU A 458 14.33 21.80 -12.09
N VAL A 459 13.56 22.88 -12.20
CA VAL A 459 13.91 24.19 -11.64
C VAL A 459 13.94 24.17 -10.12
N SER A 460 12.98 23.49 -9.47
CA SER A 460 12.98 23.35 -8.01
C SER A 460 14.22 22.60 -7.51
N TRP A 461 14.59 21.49 -8.16
CA TRP A 461 15.83 20.77 -7.84
C TRP A 461 17.08 21.62 -8.10
N TRP A 462 17.11 22.33 -9.23
CA TRP A 462 18.23 23.19 -9.60
C TRP A 462 18.47 24.32 -8.57
N ASN A 463 17.39 24.89 -8.06
CA ASN A 463 17.45 25.99 -7.09
C ASN A 463 17.77 25.51 -5.66
N SER A 464 17.35 24.30 -5.29
CA SER A 464 17.53 23.75 -3.93
C SER A 464 18.88 23.10 -3.67
N SER A 465 19.64 22.73 -4.70
CA SER A 465 20.87 21.93 -4.56
C SER A 465 22.10 22.75 -4.12
N SER A 466 22.11 23.33 -2.91
CA SER A 466 23.23 24.15 -2.40
C SER A 466 24.49 23.36 -1.98
N GLU A 467 24.48 22.03 -2.09
CA GLU A 467 25.62 21.17 -1.70
C GLU A 467 26.30 20.57 -2.95
N GLY A 468 27.55 20.98 -3.21
CA GLY A 468 28.47 20.36 -4.18
C GLY A 468 28.27 20.75 -5.65
N LEU A 469 29.05 21.72 -6.15
CA LEU A 469 29.05 22.09 -7.59
C LEU A 469 29.40 20.91 -8.52
N SER A 470 30.11 19.89 -8.05
CA SER A 470 30.64 18.81 -8.90
C SER A 470 29.61 17.79 -9.40
N SER A 471 28.49 17.57 -8.68
CA SER A 471 27.45 16.60 -9.07
C SER A 471 26.42 17.19 -10.05
N ARG A 472 26.33 18.51 -10.15
CA ARG A 472 25.45 19.19 -11.11
C ARG A 472 25.95 19.02 -12.54
N ASP A 473 27.26 19.15 -12.75
CA ASP A 473 27.86 19.08 -14.08
C ASP A 473 27.66 17.72 -14.76
N SER A 474 27.44 16.64 -14.01
CA SER A 474 27.13 15.30 -14.51
C SER A 474 25.63 14.97 -14.51
N ALA A 475 24.78 15.84 -13.97
CA ALA A 475 23.36 15.56 -13.84
C ALA A 475 22.64 15.55 -15.19
N ILE A 476 21.73 14.60 -15.38
CA ILE A 476 20.87 14.51 -16.54
C ILE A 476 19.44 14.17 -16.12
N LEU A 477 18.48 14.84 -16.76
CA LEU A 477 17.05 14.61 -16.57
C LEU A 477 16.60 13.42 -17.39
N MET A 478 15.86 12.51 -16.77
CA MET A 478 15.18 11.40 -17.45
C MET A 478 13.74 11.32 -17.00
N HIS A 479 12.81 11.11 -17.93
CA HIS A 479 11.45 10.72 -17.58
C HIS A 479 11.41 9.25 -17.18
N GLN A 480 10.32 8.81 -16.56
CA GLN A 480 10.18 7.43 -16.10
C GLN A 480 10.42 6.38 -17.20
N SER A 481 9.81 6.57 -18.38
CA SER A 481 10.01 5.69 -19.54
C SER A 481 11.46 5.68 -19.97
N ASP A 482 12.08 6.85 -20.06
CA ASP A 482 13.47 7.03 -20.50
C ASP A 482 14.41 6.25 -19.58
N TRP A 483 14.22 6.38 -18.27
CA TRP A 483 15.05 5.69 -17.26
C TRP A 483 14.88 4.17 -17.32
N LEU A 484 13.65 3.68 -17.45
CA LEU A 484 13.38 2.23 -17.60
C LEU A 484 13.99 1.67 -18.89
N LEU A 485 13.89 2.40 -20.00
CA LEU A 485 14.51 2.01 -21.26
C LEU A 485 16.04 2.04 -21.14
N TRP A 486 16.61 3.04 -20.48
CA TRP A 486 18.05 3.14 -20.26
C TRP A 486 18.62 1.94 -19.48
N LEU A 487 17.88 1.38 -18.52
CA LEU A 487 18.29 0.14 -17.87
C LEU A 487 18.48 -1.02 -18.87
N LEU A 488 17.76 -0.99 -20.00
CA LEU A 488 17.82 -1.99 -21.06
C LEU A 488 18.84 -1.68 -22.16
N HIS A 489 19.09 -0.41 -22.52
CA HIS A 489 20.00 -0.05 -23.64
C HIS A 489 21.31 0.65 -23.20
N GLY A 490 21.30 1.38 -22.08
CA GLY A 490 22.51 1.95 -21.46
C GLY A 490 23.01 3.26 -22.05
N GLU A 491 22.30 3.86 -23.00
CA GLU A 491 22.62 5.18 -23.56
C GLU A 491 21.91 6.27 -22.74
N TYR A 492 22.65 7.20 -22.15
CA TYR A 492 22.07 8.26 -21.33
C TYR A 492 21.37 9.33 -22.18
N GLY A 493 20.32 9.93 -21.64
CA GLY A 493 19.78 11.17 -22.19
C GLY A 493 19.05 11.02 -23.52
N VAL A 494 18.25 9.97 -23.69
CA VAL A 494 17.37 9.80 -24.85
C VAL A 494 15.93 9.73 -24.37
N SER A 495 15.07 10.58 -24.91
CA SER A 495 13.64 10.65 -24.61
C SER A 495 12.83 10.76 -25.91
N ASP A 496 11.52 10.90 -25.78
CA ASP A 496 10.59 11.11 -26.89
C ASP A 496 9.81 12.42 -26.77
N TYR A 497 9.28 12.88 -27.90
CA TYR A 497 8.59 14.17 -27.97
C TYR A 497 7.29 14.25 -27.11
N ASN A 498 6.79 13.14 -26.56
CA ASN A 498 5.57 13.13 -25.76
C ASN A 498 5.93 13.28 -24.28
N ASN A 499 6.96 12.55 -23.82
CA ASN A 499 7.48 12.70 -22.46
C ASN A 499 8.09 14.10 -22.25
N THR A 500 8.79 14.65 -23.24
CA THR A 500 9.47 15.95 -23.12
C THR A 500 8.57 17.17 -23.29
N LEU A 501 7.29 17.00 -23.66
CA LEU A 501 6.36 18.12 -23.84
C LEU A 501 6.24 18.98 -22.55
N LYS A 502 6.18 18.32 -21.38
CA LYS A 502 6.05 19.00 -20.08
C LYS A 502 7.36 19.52 -19.47
N VAL A 503 8.51 19.28 -20.10
CA VAL A 503 9.74 20.04 -19.81
C VAL A 503 9.90 21.25 -20.73
N GLY A 504 9.15 21.30 -21.84
CA GLY A 504 9.11 22.43 -22.76
C GLY A 504 9.66 22.13 -24.15
N TYR A 505 9.86 20.85 -24.51
CA TYR A 505 10.16 20.49 -25.90
C TYR A 505 9.00 20.89 -26.81
N ASP A 506 9.32 21.48 -27.96
CA ASP A 506 8.33 21.82 -28.97
C ASP A 506 8.39 20.82 -30.14
N PRO A 507 7.42 19.89 -30.24
CA PRO A 507 7.41 18.87 -31.28
C PRO A 507 7.08 19.40 -32.68
N GLU A 508 6.62 20.64 -32.82
CA GLU A 508 6.33 21.27 -34.11
C GLU A 508 7.61 21.72 -34.80
N ILE A 509 8.51 22.36 -34.05
CA ILE A 509 9.83 22.79 -34.54
C ILE A 509 10.92 21.73 -34.32
N ASP A 510 10.55 20.61 -33.69
CA ASP A 510 11.43 19.48 -33.36
C ASP A 510 12.69 19.91 -32.59
N ALA A 511 12.50 20.79 -31.60
CA ALA A 511 13.58 21.37 -30.81
C ALA A 511 13.12 21.87 -29.43
N TYR A 512 14.07 22.00 -28.51
CA TYR A 512 13.87 22.83 -27.33
C TYR A 512 13.92 24.32 -27.71
N PRO A 513 12.96 25.13 -27.27
CA PRO A 513 12.88 26.54 -27.63
C PRO A 513 13.99 27.36 -26.96
N SER A 514 14.33 28.51 -27.56
CA SER A 514 15.44 29.37 -27.11
C SER A 514 15.31 29.87 -25.68
N TRP A 515 14.09 30.14 -25.21
CA TRP A 515 13.83 30.57 -23.84
C TRP A 515 14.25 29.51 -22.81
N LEU A 516 14.11 28.22 -23.15
CA LEU A 516 14.55 27.11 -22.32
C LEU A 516 16.05 26.86 -22.47
N MET A 517 16.57 26.88 -23.70
CA MET A 517 17.99 26.63 -23.99
C MET A 517 18.93 27.72 -23.45
N SER A 518 18.41 28.92 -23.16
CA SER A 518 19.16 30.01 -22.52
C SER A 518 19.40 29.81 -21.01
N GLN A 519 18.76 28.81 -20.40
CA GLN A 519 18.83 28.57 -18.95
C GLN A 519 20.03 27.70 -18.58
N PRO A 520 20.61 27.88 -17.37
CA PRO A 520 21.82 27.17 -16.98
C PRO A 520 21.62 25.66 -16.82
N TYR A 521 20.41 25.18 -16.58
CA TYR A 521 20.08 23.75 -16.48
C TYR A 521 19.76 23.09 -17.83
N ALA A 522 19.81 23.82 -18.95
CA ALA A 522 19.47 23.29 -20.26
C ALA A 522 20.36 22.10 -20.70
N TYR A 523 21.60 22.01 -20.21
CA TYR A 523 22.49 20.89 -20.51
C TYR A 523 22.02 19.55 -19.94
N MET A 524 21.09 19.56 -18.98
CA MET A 524 20.53 18.36 -18.36
C MET A 524 19.43 17.74 -19.22
N LEU A 525 18.92 18.45 -20.24
CA LEU A 525 17.79 18.00 -21.04
C LEU A 525 18.19 16.83 -21.95
N PRO A 526 17.36 15.77 -22.05
CA PRO A 526 17.67 14.63 -22.91
C PRO A 526 17.57 15.00 -24.39
N SER A 527 18.32 14.31 -25.25
CA SER A 527 18.05 14.28 -26.69
C SER A 527 16.66 13.67 -26.96
N VAL A 528 15.99 14.15 -28.00
CA VAL A 528 14.59 13.78 -28.28
C VAL A 528 14.49 13.07 -29.63
N ARG A 529 13.74 11.97 -29.69
CA ARG A 529 13.37 11.26 -30.93
C ARG A 529 11.84 11.09 -31.01
N ALA A 530 11.34 10.64 -32.14
CA ALA A 530 9.94 10.20 -32.22
C ALA A 530 9.73 8.95 -31.32
N PRO A 531 8.56 8.75 -30.69
CA PRO A 531 8.13 7.52 -30.04
C PRO A 531 8.27 6.31 -30.96
N GLY A 532 8.71 5.19 -30.40
CA GLY A 532 8.95 3.97 -31.16
C GLY A 532 10.19 4.01 -32.06
N ALA A 533 10.93 5.12 -32.11
CA ALA A 533 12.19 5.18 -32.83
C ALA A 533 13.26 4.32 -32.14
N PRO A 534 14.11 3.61 -32.91
CA PRO A 534 15.18 2.80 -32.34
C PRO A 534 16.18 3.67 -31.57
N ILE A 535 16.57 3.24 -30.38
CA ILE A 535 17.64 3.84 -29.59
C ILE A 535 18.94 3.10 -29.87
N GLY A 536 18.99 1.83 -29.45
CA GLY A 536 20.14 0.95 -29.56
C GLY A 536 19.79 -0.49 -29.25
N SER A 537 20.74 -1.41 -29.43
CA SER A 537 20.54 -2.83 -29.10
C SER A 537 20.35 -3.03 -27.60
N ILE A 538 19.56 -4.05 -27.22
CA ILE A 538 19.44 -4.45 -25.81
C ILE A 538 20.82 -4.81 -25.23
N LYS A 539 21.11 -4.35 -24.01
CA LYS A 539 22.37 -4.60 -23.31
C LYS A 539 22.63 -6.09 -23.16
N GLU A 540 23.88 -6.48 -23.40
CA GLU A 540 24.31 -7.89 -23.40
C GLU A 540 23.98 -8.61 -22.08
N GLY A 541 24.14 -7.95 -20.94
CA GLY A 541 23.80 -8.53 -19.63
C GLY A 541 22.31 -8.89 -19.52
N VAL A 542 21.41 -7.99 -19.96
CA VAL A 542 19.96 -8.23 -19.96
C VAL A 542 19.59 -9.29 -21.00
N ARG A 543 20.17 -9.20 -22.20
CA ARG A 543 19.99 -10.17 -23.27
C ARG A 543 20.34 -11.59 -22.82
N ALA A 544 21.51 -11.77 -22.22
CA ALA A 544 21.99 -13.06 -21.75
C ALA A 544 21.15 -13.61 -20.59
N GLN A 545 20.77 -12.74 -19.63
CA GLN A 545 19.96 -13.13 -18.48
C GLN A 545 18.57 -13.63 -18.88
N PHE A 546 17.91 -12.97 -19.84
CA PHE A 546 16.54 -13.30 -20.21
C PHE A 546 16.41 -14.10 -21.52
N GLY A 547 17.46 -14.23 -22.32
CA GLY A 547 17.42 -14.99 -23.58
C GLY A 547 16.76 -14.24 -24.73
N PHE A 548 16.91 -12.92 -24.79
CA PHE A 548 16.44 -12.11 -25.92
C PHE A 548 17.31 -12.33 -27.17
N SER A 549 16.73 -12.07 -28.34
CA SER A 549 17.46 -12.07 -29.61
C SER A 549 18.61 -11.06 -29.60
N LYS A 550 19.73 -11.42 -30.23
CA LYS A 550 20.87 -10.50 -30.47
C LYS A 550 20.51 -9.30 -31.35
N ASN A 551 19.41 -9.40 -32.10
CA ASN A 551 18.89 -8.34 -32.96
C ASN A 551 17.78 -7.53 -32.27
N CYS A 552 17.51 -7.79 -30.97
CA CYS A 552 16.48 -7.05 -30.25
C CYS A 552 16.93 -5.60 -30.01
N VAL A 553 16.13 -4.66 -30.49
CA VAL A 553 16.37 -3.22 -30.34
C VAL A 553 15.49 -2.66 -29.23
N VAL A 554 15.99 -1.69 -28.49
CA VAL A 554 15.19 -0.89 -27.55
C VAL A 554 14.83 0.42 -28.23
N CYS A 555 13.55 0.76 -28.21
CA CYS A 555 13.00 1.95 -28.84
C CYS A 555 12.53 2.95 -27.78
N THR A 556 12.41 4.21 -28.16
CA THR A 556 11.78 5.24 -27.35
C THR A 556 10.33 4.89 -27.00
N GLY A 557 9.91 5.36 -25.84
CA GLY A 557 8.59 5.15 -25.27
C GLY A 557 7.57 6.20 -25.71
N THR A 558 6.61 6.42 -24.84
CA THR A 558 5.68 7.55 -24.83
C THR A 558 5.09 7.69 -23.43
N THR A 559 4.05 8.49 -23.24
CA THR A 559 3.28 8.50 -21.98
C THR A 559 2.16 7.46 -22.01
N ASP A 560 1.82 6.92 -20.85
CA ASP A 560 0.71 5.97 -20.63
C ASP A 560 -0.60 6.39 -21.30
N SER A 561 -0.97 7.66 -21.21
CA SER A 561 -2.19 8.20 -21.83
C SER A 561 -2.17 8.15 -23.37
N ILE A 562 -0.98 8.24 -23.97
CA ILE A 562 -0.79 8.17 -25.43
C ILE A 562 -0.67 6.71 -25.87
N ALA A 563 0.01 5.86 -25.11
CA ALA A 563 0.04 4.41 -25.34
C ALA A 563 -1.37 3.80 -25.32
N ALA A 564 -2.21 4.21 -24.36
CA ALA A 564 -3.62 3.81 -24.28
C ALA A 564 -4.42 4.26 -25.51
N PHE A 565 -4.14 5.46 -26.05
CA PHE A 565 -4.75 5.92 -27.31
C PHE A 565 -4.28 5.07 -28.50
N LEU A 566 -2.97 4.84 -28.62
CA LEU A 566 -2.37 4.02 -29.68
C LEU A 566 -2.93 2.59 -29.71
N ALA A 567 -3.29 2.04 -28.54
CA ALA A 567 -3.93 0.73 -28.44
C ALA A 567 -5.28 0.64 -29.19
N ALA A 568 -5.97 1.76 -29.40
CA ALA A 568 -7.20 1.82 -30.20
C ALA A 568 -6.94 1.68 -31.72
N ARG A 569 -5.67 1.78 -32.16
CA ARG A 569 -5.25 1.69 -33.57
C ARG A 569 -5.98 2.68 -34.50
N THR A 570 -6.23 3.89 -34.01
CA THR A 570 -6.85 4.98 -34.77
C THR A 570 -5.84 6.08 -35.07
N THR A 571 -5.48 6.26 -36.34
CA THR A 571 -4.48 7.25 -36.77
C THR A 571 -5.02 8.26 -37.77
N LYS A 572 -6.30 8.15 -38.16
CA LYS A 572 -6.89 9.05 -39.16
C LYS A 572 -7.42 10.33 -38.50
N PRO A 573 -7.24 11.51 -39.12
CA PRO A 573 -7.84 12.76 -38.65
C PRO A 573 -9.36 12.63 -38.48
N GLY A 574 -9.89 13.31 -37.46
CA GLY A 574 -11.31 13.23 -37.09
C GLY A 574 -11.69 11.98 -36.29
N LYS A 575 -10.75 11.07 -36.01
CA LYS A 575 -10.97 9.98 -35.05
C LYS A 575 -10.65 10.46 -33.65
N ALA A 576 -11.53 10.12 -32.72
CA ALA A 576 -11.34 10.38 -31.30
C ALA A 576 -11.42 9.09 -30.49
N VAL A 577 -10.76 9.10 -29.34
CA VAL A 577 -10.95 8.12 -28.29
C VAL A 577 -11.36 8.87 -27.03
N THR A 578 -12.47 8.44 -26.46
CA THR A 578 -12.95 8.92 -25.16
C THR A 578 -12.62 7.88 -24.10
N SER A 579 -11.78 8.25 -23.15
CA SER A 579 -11.51 7.45 -21.96
C SER A 579 -12.56 7.78 -20.89
N LEU A 580 -13.46 6.84 -20.66
CA LEU A 580 -14.49 6.91 -19.61
C LEU A 580 -13.91 6.36 -18.30
N GLY A 581 -12.92 7.07 -17.76
CA GLY A 581 -12.26 6.71 -16.50
C GLY A 581 -12.93 7.38 -15.31
N SER A 582 -12.16 7.55 -14.22
CA SER A 582 -12.58 8.40 -13.09
C SER A 582 -12.96 9.81 -13.55
N THR A 583 -12.23 10.33 -14.53
CA THR A 583 -12.53 11.54 -15.30
C THR A 583 -12.84 11.18 -16.75
N LEU A 584 -13.53 12.07 -17.46
CA LEU A 584 -13.80 11.96 -18.89
C LEU A 584 -12.69 12.67 -19.65
N ALA A 585 -11.84 11.90 -20.34
CA ALA A 585 -10.78 12.45 -21.18
C ALA A 585 -11.05 12.12 -22.65
N ILE A 586 -10.85 13.09 -23.53
CA ILE A 586 -11.00 12.94 -24.97
C ILE A 586 -9.67 13.25 -25.63
N LYS A 587 -9.32 12.43 -26.62
CA LYS A 587 -8.17 12.65 -27.49
C LYS A 587 -8.64 12.57 -28.94
N LEU A 588 -8.45 13.63 -29.71
CA LEU A 588 -8.86 13.78 -31.09
C LEU A 588 -7.63 13.87 -32.00
N VAL A 589 -7.60 13.08 -33.07
CA VAL A 589 -6.58 13.19 -34.12
C VAL A 589 -6.93 14.36 -35.03
N SER A 590 -6.01 15.30 -35.19
CA SER A 590 -6.16 16.56 -35.91
C SER A 590 -4.99 16.80 -36.87
N ASN A 591 -5.28 17.41 -38.03
CA ASN A 591 -4.25 17.90 -38.95
C ASN A 591 -3.51 19.13 -38.41
N GLY A 592 -4.14 19.87 -37.49
CA GLY A 592 -3.60 21.09 -36.91
C GLY A 592 -3.33 20.93 -35.42
N ARG A 593 -2.24 21.53 -34.96
CA ARG A 593 -1.93 21.68 -33.54
C ARG A 593 -2.98 22.57 -32.88
N VAL A 594 -3.48 22.15 -31.73
CA VAL A 594 -4.42 22.93 -30.90
C VAL A 594 -3.94 22.90 -29.46
N ASP A 595 -3.50 24.05 -28.97
CA ASP A 595 -3.16 24.26 -27.57
C ASP A 595 -3.96 25.46 -27.05
N ASP A 596 -4.67 25.26 -25.95
CA ASP A 596 -5.39 26.32 -25.27
C ASP A 596 -5.36 26.07 -23.76
N ALA A 597 -4.42 26.74 -23.11
CA ALA A 597 -4.21 26.59 -21.69
C ALA A 597 -5.39 27.08 -20.83
N ARG A 598 -6.26 27.96 -21.36
CA ARG A 598 -7.48 28.37 -20.65
C ARG A 598 -8.36 27.15 -20.37
N PHE A 599 -8.46 26.27 -21.35
CA PHE A 599 -9.22 25.03 -21.25
C PHE A 599 -8.36 23.82 -20.86
N GLY A 600 -7.06 24.01 -20.64
CA GLY A 600 -6.11 22.91 -20.43
C GLY A 600 -6.06 21.93 -21.60
N VAL A 601 -6.32 22.41 -22.83
CA VAL A 601 -6.21 21.66 -24.07
C VAL A 601 -4.77 21.71 -24.53
N TYR A 602 -4.19 20.54 -24.84
CA TYR A 602 -2.83 20.45 -25.35
C TYR A 602 -2.69 19.37 -26.42
N SER A 603 -1.74 19.56 -27.32
CA SER A 603 -1.48 18.67 -28.44
C SER A 603 -0.19 17.87 -28.26
N HIS A 604 -0.29 16.56 -28.42
CA HIS A 604 0.87 15.69 -28.61
C HIS A 604 1.08 15.40 -30.09
N ARG A 605 2.32 15.40 -30.57
CA ARG A 605 2.59 14.90 -31.93
C ARG A 605 2.41 13.39 -31.99
N LEU A 606 1.79 12.93 -33.06
CA LEU A 606 1.53 11.53 -33.37
C LEU A 606 1.81 11.34 -34.87
N ASP A 607 2.99 10.81 -35.21
CA ASP A 607 3.48 10.74 -36.59
C ASP A 607 3.53 12.14 -37.25
N ASP A 608 2.80 12.33 -38.36
CA ASP A 608 2.61 13.59 -39.08
C ASP A 608 1.38 14.39 -38.61
N MET A 609 0.75 13.95 -37.52
CA MET A 609 -0.52 14.44 -37.01
C MET A 609 -0.41 14.95 -35.57
N TRP A 610 -1.51 15.54 -35.10
CA TRP A 610 -1.65 16.02 -33.72
C TRP A 610 -2.74 15.27 -32.98
N LEU A 611 -2.44 14.87 -31.76
CA LEU A 611 -3.39 14.29 -30.82
C LEU A 611 -3.78 15.35 -29.80
N VAL A 612 -4.91 16.00 -30.05
CA VAL A 612 -5.47 17.09 -29.23
C VAL A 612 -6.22 16.48 -28.06
N GLY A 613 -5.82 16.80 -26.83
CA GLY A 613 -6.39 16.25 -25.61
C GLY A 613 -7.10 17.29 -24.76
N GLY A 614 -8.24 16.93 -24.20
CA GLY A 614 -8.97 17.68 -23.16
C GLY A 614 -9.58 16.72 -22.14
N ALA A 615 -9.71 17.15 -20.88
CA ALA A 615 -10.27 16.30 -19.83
C ALA A 615 -11.18 17.08 -18.88
N SER A 616 -12.40 16.57 -18.71
CA SER A 616 -13.39 17.06 -17.76
C SER A 616 -13.30 16.31 -16.43
N ASN A 617 -13.63 17.01 -15.35
CA ASN A 617 -13.81 16.44 -14.02
C ASN A 617 -15.06 15.54 -13.89
N THR A 618 -15.98 15.53 -14.87
CA THR A 618 -17.07 14.56 -14.94
C THR A 618 -16.55 13.15 -15.25
N GLY A 619 -17.36 12.11 -15.05
CA GLY A 619 -17.01 10.74 -15.41
C GLY A 619 -17.33 9.71 -14.33
N GLY A 620 -16.50 8.66 -14.23
CA GLY A 620 -16.72 7.54 -13.33
C GLY A 620 -16.64 7.89 -11.85
N ALA A 621 -15.91 8.94 -11.45
CA ALA A 621 -15.77 9.33 -10.05
C ALA A 621 -17.12 9.78 -9.45
N ILE A 622 -17.85 10.66 -10.13
CA ILE A 622 -19.19 11.08 -9.69
C ILE A 622 -20.21 9.94 -9.81
N LEU A 623 -20.09 9.07 -10.82
CA LEU A 623 -20.93 7.86 -10.91
C LEU A 623 -20.73 6.95 -9.69
N ARG A 624 -19.47 6.75 -9.24
CA ARG A 624 -19.16 5.93 -8.07
C ARG A 624 -19.54 6.56 -6.73
N GLN A 625 -19.58 7.89 -6.66
CA GLN A 625 -20.15 8.58 -5.50
C GLN A 625 -21.65 8.30 -5.34
N LEU A 626 -22.34 8.02 -6.44
CA LEU A 626 -23.80 7.86 -6.48
C LEU A 626 -24.24 6.39 -6.55
N PHE A 627 -23.42 5.51 -7.15
CA PHE A 627 -23.77 4.13 -7.45
C PHE A 627 -22.60 3.18 -7.25
N THR A 628 -22.89 1.95 -6.88
CA THR A 628 -21.94 0.85 -7.02
C THR A 628 -21.85 0.40 -8.48
N ASP A 629 -20.75 -0.25 -8.87
CA ASP A 629 -20.58 -0.79 -10.22
C ASP A 629 -21.71 -1.80 -10.58
N ASP A 630 -22.18 -2.61 -9.62
CA ASP A 630 -23.33 -3.53 -9.80
C ASP A 630 -24.65 -2.77 -10.04
N GLN A 631 -24.88 -1.68 -9.31
CA GLN A 631 -26.03 -0.82 -9.53
C GLN A 631 -25.98 -0.19 -10.92
N LEU A 632 -24.82 0.30 -11.36
CA LEU A 632 -24.63 0.83 -12.71
C LEU A 632 -24.97 -0.23 -13.76
N VAL A 633 -24.51 -1.47 -13.60
CA VAL A 633 -24.82 -2.57 -14.54
C VAL A 633 -26.30 -2.93 -14.53
N ALA A 634 -26.93 -3.04 -13.36
CA ALA A 634 -28.34 -3.38 -13.24
C ALA A 634 -29.22 -2.29 -13.85
N LEU A 635 -28.98 -1.04 -13.45
CA LEU A 635 -29.72 0.13 -13.92
C LEU A 635 -29.51 0.34 -15.43
N SER A 636 -28.29 0.18 -15.95
CA SER A 636 -28.03 0.37 -17.39
C SER A 636 -28.85 -0.54 -18.31
N LYS A 637 -29.32 -1.70 -17.81
CA LYS A 637 -30.20 -2.61 -18.57
C LYS A 637 -31.62 -2.07 -18.75
N GLU A 638 -32.03 -1.12 -17.92
CA GLU A 638 -33.35 -0.49 -17.97
C GLU A 638 -33.36 0.76 -18.87
N ILE A 639 -32.20 1.19 -19.39
CA ILE A 639 -32.05 2.35 -20.28
C ILE A 639 -32.51 1.97 -21.69
N ASP A 640 -33.43 2.76 -22.26
CA ASP A 640 -33.60 2.82 -23.71
C ASP A 640 -32.67 3.91 -24.29
N PRO A 641 -31.56 3.54 -24.94
CA PRO A 641 -30.59 4.51 -25.45
C PRO A 641 -31.11 5.32 -26.64
N SER A 642 -32.26 4.94 -27.23
CA SER A 642 -32.86 5.68 -28.35
C SER A 642 -33.66 6.91 -27.90
N VAL A 643 -34.03 7.00 -26.61
CA VAL A 643 -34.85 8.07 -26.06
C VAL A 643 -33.97 9.09 -25.34
N PRO A 644 -33.91 10.37 -25.80
CA PRO A 644 -33.16 11.41 -25.11
C PRO A 644 -33.71 11.72 -23.71
N SER A 645 -32.82 11.96 -22.74
CA SER A 645 -33.23 12.48 -21.44
C SER A 645 -33.66 13.96 -21.52
N PRO A 646 -34.71 14.37 -20.79
CA PRO A 646 -35.03 15.78 -20.60
C PRO A 646 -34.19 16.48 -19.51
N LEU A 647 -33.26 15.77 -18.85
CA LEU A 647 -32.53 16.29 -17.69
C LEU A 647 -31.23 17.01 -18.10
N ASP A 648 -31.10 18.26 -17.67
CA ASP A 648 -29.90 19.09 -17.87
C ASP A 648 -28.96 19.02 -16.66
N TYR A 649 -28.17 17.94 -16.60
CA TYR A 649 -27.18 17.73 -15.54
C TYR A 649 -25.77 18.14 -15.95
N TYR A 650 -24.98 18.55 -14.96
CA TYR A 650 -23.55 18.73 -15.09
C TYR A 650 -22.87 17.98 -13.92
N PRO A 651 -22.72 16.65 -14.04
CA PRO A 651 -22.31 15.83 -12.92
C PRO A 651 -20.83 16.01 -12.61
N LEU A 652 -20.53 16.59 -11.46
CA LEU A 652 -19.17 16.80 -10.97
C LEU A 652 -19.01 16.23 -9.56
N PRO A 653 -17.87 15.62 -9.23
CA PRO A 653 -17.60 15.13 -7.88
C PRO A 653 -17.39 16.25 -6.85
N LYS A 654 -17.05 17.46 -7.31
CA LYS A 654 -16.85 18.69 -6.53
C LYS A 654 -16.91 19.91 -7.45
N THR A 655 -16.96 21.11 -6.86
CA THR A 655 -16.92 22.37 -7.61
C THR A 655 -15.65 22.50 -8.46
N GLY A 656 -15.83 22.98 -9.69
CA GLY A 656 -14.77 23.38 -10.61
C GLY A 656 -14.66 22.50 -11.85
N GLU A 657 -14.50 23.15 -12.99
CA GLU A 657 -14.27 22.54 -14.30
C GLU A 657 -13.19 23.32 -15.06
N ARG A 658 -12.40 22.60 -15.86
CA ARG A 658 -11.39 23.21 -16.73
C ARG A 658 -11.68 23.02 -18.21
N PHE A 659 -12.20 21.85 -18.59
CA PHE A 659 -12.58 21.52 -19.95
C PHE A 659 -13.96 20.86 -19.91
N PRO A 660 -14.89 21.23 -20.81
CA PRO A 660 -14.78 22.14 -21.93
C PRO A 660 -15.10 23.58 -21.52
N VAL A 661 -15.61 23.77 -20.30
CA VAL A 661 -15.89 25.06 -19.70
C VAL A 661 -14.80 25.36 -18.67
N SER A 662 -14.05 26.44 -18.91
CA SER A 662 -13.05 26.94 -17.95
C SER A 662 -13.76 27.76 -16.87
N ASP A 663 -14.33 27.10 -15.87
CA ASP A 663 -14.95 27.73 -14.71
C ASP A 663 -14.52 27.02 -13.41
N PRO A 664 -13.57 27.59 -12.65
CA PRO A 664 -13.12 26.99 -11.39
C PRO A 664 -14.21 26.96 -10.32
N ASN A 665 -15.31 27.69 -10.49
CA ASN A 665 -16.44 27.76 -9.58
C ASN A 665 -17.67 26.98 -10.09
N MET A 666 -17.55 26.22 -11.19
CA MET A 666 -18.64 25.44 -11.77
C MET A 666 -19.25 24.50 -10.73
N LEU A 667 -20.50 24.74 -10.36
CA LEU A 667 -21.20 23.94 -9.35
C LEU A 667 -21.67 22.61 -9.95
N PRO A 668 -21.58 21.49 -9.21
CA PRO A 668 -22.22 20.25 -9.61
C PRO A 668 -23.74 20.44 -9.77
N ARG A 669 -24.29 20.06 -10.91
CA ARG A 669 -25.73 20.18 -11.21
C ARG A 669 -26.35 18.81 -11.40
N TYR A 670 -26.90 18.24 -10.32
CA TYR A 670 -27.69 17.02 -10.36
C TYR A 670 -28.62 16.94 -9.13
N ILE A 671 -29.74 16.23 -9.24
CA ILE A 671 -30.69 16.04 -8.13
C ILE A 671 -30.79 14.56 -7.78
N VAL A 672 -30.51 14.21 -6.52
CA VAL A 672 -30.71 12.87 -5.95
C VAL A 672 -32.10 12.82 -5.30
N ARG A 673 -33.12 12.33 -6.01
CA ARG A 673 -34.47 12.09 -5.43
C ARG A 673 -34.69 10.62 -5.10
N SER A 674 -35.28 10.32 -3.95
CA SER A 674 -35.46 8.94 -3.42
C SER A 674 -36.46 8.04 -4.18
N SER A 675 -37.05 8.48 -5.29
CA SER A 675 -38.09 7.73 -6.02
C SER A 675 -37.65 7.34 -7.44
N TYR A 676 -37.29 6.06 -7.59
CA TYR A 676 -37.34 5.17 -8.77
C TYR A 676 -36.89 5.69 -10.18
N THR A 677 -35.76 5.09 -10.58
CA THR A 677 -35.32 4.65 -11.92
C THR A 677 -35.13 5.69 -13.04
N THR A 678 -36.15 6.29 -13.64
CA THR A 678 -36.00 6.96 -14.96
C THR A 678 -35.06 8.19 -14.97
N SER A 679 -35.00 8.96 -13.88
CA SER A 679 -34.15 10.16 -13.80
C SER A 679 -32.67 9.86 -13.56
N TYR A 680 -32.35 8.68 -13.03
CA TYR A 680 -31.00 8.24 -12.67
C TYR A 680 -30.28 7.56 -13.84
N LEU A 681 -31.03 6.80 -14.62
CA LEU A 681 -30.64 6.17 -15.89
C LEU A 681 -30.04 7.16 -16.91
N ASN A 682 -30.53 8.39 -16.84
CA ASN A 682 -30.19 9.45 -17.77
C ASN A 682 -28.89 10.19 -17.46
N LEU A 683 -28.42 10.18 -16.20
CA LEU A 683 -27.13 10.77 -15.80
C LEU A 683 -25.96 10.04 -16.50
N VAL A 684 -26.08 8.71 -16.60
CA VAL A 684 -25.14 7.86 -17.34
C VAL A 684 -25.13 8.23 -18.82
N ALA A 685 -26.30 8.43 -19.45
CA ALA A 685 -26.42 8.78 -20.86
C ALA A 685 -25.95 10.22 -21.19
N LEU A 686 -26.09 11.17 -20.26
CA LEU A 686 -25.74 12.58 -20.48
C LEU A 686 -24.21 12.78 -20.56
N ILE A 687 -23.42 12.06 -19.76
CA ILE A 687 -21.94 12.10 -19.82
C ILE A 687 -21.42 11.74 -21.22
N PHE A 688 -22.15 10.91 -21.99
CA PHE A 688 -21.79 10.56 -23.36
C PHE A 688 -22.18 11.63 -24.40
N ARG A 689 -23.23 12.43 -24.16
CA ARG A 689 -23.74 13.39 -25.15
C ARG A 689 -23.02 14.74 -25.10
N THR A 690 -22.75 15.28 -23.91
CA THR A 690 -22.30 16.68 -23.74
C THR A 690 -20.89 16.97 -24.27
N TYR A 691 -20.16 15.96 -24.77
CA TYR A 691 -18.73 16.09 -25.07
C TYR A 691 -18.32 15.72 -26.49
N ILE A 692 -19.22 15.12 -27.28
CA ILE A 692 -18.93 14.74 -28.67
C ILE A 692 -19.73 15.62 -29.65
N SER A 693 -20.75 16.35 -29.18
CA SER A 693 -21.59 17.22 -30.02
C SER A 693 -21.12 18.67 -30.14
N ASP A 694 -20.23 19.12 -29.26
CA ASP A 694 -19.54 20.42 -29.32
C ASP A 694 -18.07 20.19 -29.71
#